data_AF-A0A0G4HU47-F1
#
_entry.id   AF-A0A0G4HU47-F1
#
_cell.length_a   1.000
_cell.length_b   1.000
_cell.length_c   1.000
_cell.angle_alpha   90.00
_cell.angle_beta   90.00
_cell.angle_gamma   90.00
#
_symmetry.space_group_name_H-M   'P 1'
#
loop_
_entity.id
_entity.type
_entity.pdbx_description
1 polymer ?
#
loop_
_entity_poly.entity_id
_entity_poly.type
_entity_poly.pdbx_seq_one_letter_code
_entity_poly.pdbx_strand_id
1 'polypeptide(L)'
;MSSAPHLQVANIGKHDMWTWEECEVTNAHEWQKAVDDFGSTRPKVPKHIHQIWIGPKAPPCMWLDSWRVEFMGKFKDWEYTLWGDEDVKKLSMINQDIYDREAKYQCKADILRLELLYQYGGIYIDADMLALGKSLDSAIEVAENNGGFAMGYEPDTKDKPYSILGNSVIVAAPRHPLVLMLIEYIKTIYPHKRPYLAVEWVTGPLAYTRCIVHCFLRLQGKLPFGVVPQEWFYPAFHYVPNPDAIDFSRFPNSLMFQFGYTCSGLEGYVERSNKCRKPLECRHHRNVQWPFGKLRDIRPALETRASGPIPKTVHHFCFQRNWDQRPQRWLGAWRHVFPHSAGWSHRVWTADELRELGSAKGLFGANLYASPPARMSRVSLRLLALEVLYLEGGFFGPLAAAKNLPASEAGAVAEAVVAAGGDELVDLERVDSDRGRVFEGLGVIACAPGSSGCAREIEALYRGEPLPLRGPAITPDSAAAYENFPNWDRYLGAAEIWDLAGSADGEPAEGLLHYAYSCRVPLKVAPAVSESEPPTLPKELLDVDHRVVVFTSRVAGQYRQLLDSVPGFLASLDGEHCDWDLLLLSVEWNAGDEHQLEVYRVSSGVRPPKDRKEFIGFVVDGRRAPALLHDFVGQKGEHDQQSVFDFVYSRLYNEGRSIHVAVEKFPHSREDALLLEGMGRISRAFQRVAGHPIPSSHEAGRTERHGNLFKAFYDNGQLMFEVAACPSGPSGLGGAVQWRAWNQDGGMNSEMRLSLKAGGSGDGGDLIEHCRVYFSHQVVFQANGEVVGA
;
A
#
# COMPACT_ATOMS: atom_id res chain seq x y z
N MET A 1 -5.98 -48.39 -16.37
CA MET A 1 -5.13 -47.71 -17.36
C MET A 1 -5.69 -48.04 -18.73
N SER A 2 -6.47 -47.15 -19.36
CA SER A 2 -6.55 -47.22 -20.83
C SER A 2 -5.14 -46.91 -21.33
N SER A 3 -4.64 -47.71 -22.27
CA SER A 3 -3.27 -47.57 -22.77
C SER A 3 -3.16 -46.30 -23.59
N ALA A 4 -2.79 -45.19 -22.95
CA ALA A 4 -2.42 -43.98 -23.67
C ALA A 4 -1.32 -44.32 -24.69
N PRO A 5 -1.36 -43.76 -25.90
CA PRO A 5 -0.38 -44.05 -26.94
C PRO A 5 1.02 -43.61 -26.49
N HIS A 6 2.05 -44.28 -27.01
CA HIS A 6 3.42 -43.83 -26.82
C HIS A 6 3.63 -42.54 -27.62
N LEU A 7 4.13 -41.47 -27.00
CA LEU A 7 4.36 -40.21 -27.70
C LEU A 7 5.44 -40.36 -28.77
N GLN A 8 5.18 -39.90 -29.99
CA GLN A 8 6.17 -39.84 -31.06
C GLN A 8 6.41 -38.39 -31.44
N VAL A 9 7.65 -37.93 -31.27
CA VAL A 9 8.07 -36.56 -31.61
C VAL A 9 9.18 -36.64 -32.66
N ALA A 10 9.00 -35.98 -33.81
CA ALA A 10 9.98 -35.96 -34.90
C ALA A 10 10.80 -34.67 -34.91
N ASN A 11 11.94 -34.74 -35.63
CA ASN A 11 12.80 -33.59 -35.98
C ASN A 11 13.24 -32.76 -34.77
N ILE A 12 13.68 -33.41 -33.68
CA ILE A 12 14.16 -32.70 -32.49
C ILE A 12 15.60 -32.20 -32.73
N GLY A 13 15.73 -30.97 -33.21
CA GLY A 13 17.00 -30.25 -33.33
C GLY A 13 17.36 -29.46 -32.07
N LYS A 14 18.42 -28.64 -32.14
CA LYS A 14 19.00 -27.96 -30.97
C LYS A 14 18.50 -26.53 -30.74
N HIS A 15 18.24 -25.78 -31.80
CA HIS A 15 18.18 -24.31 -31.73
C HIS A 15 16.85 -23.68 -32.14
N ASP A 16 15.92 -24.42 -32.76
CA ASP A 16 14.65 -23.88 -33.22
C ASP A 16 13.46 -24.63 -32.60
N MET A 17 12.35 -23.93 -32.40
CA MET A 17 11.08 -24.43 -31.84
C MET A 17 9.87 -23.90 -32.64
N TRP A 18 10.08 -22.97 -33.58
CA TRP A 18 9.03 -22.31 -34.35
C TRP A 18 8.90 -22.83 -35.77
N THR A 19 9.93 -23.46 -36.33
CA THR A 19 9.74 -24.20 -37.59
C THR A 19 8.67 -25.27 -37.38
N TRP A 20 7.65 -25.33 -38.22
CA TRP A 20 6.51 -26.26 -38.06
C TRP A 20 6.94 -27.74 -38.13
N GLU A 21 8.11 -28.00 -38.70
CA GLU A 21 8.70 -29.34 -38.86
C GLU A 21 9.32 -29.88 -37.56
N GLU A 22 9.79 -29.01 -36.66
CA GLU A 22 10.60 -29.39 -35.49
C GLU A 22 9.77 -29.71 -34.24
N CYS A 23 10.11 -30.77 -33.51
CA CYS A 23 9.36 -31.21 -32.32
C CYS A 23 7.86 -31.44 -32.60
N GLU A 24 7.54 -31.93 -33.80
CA GLU A 24 6.18 -32.25 -34.22
C GLU A 24 5.72 -33.57 -33.60
N VAL A 25 4.51 -33.61 -33.04
CA VAL A 25 3.89 -34.86 -32.57
C VAL A 25 3.35 -35.64 -33.78
N THR A 26 4.04 -36.71 -34.19
CA THR A 26 3.74 -37.44 -35.43
C THR A 26 2.53 -38.36 -35.33
N ASN A 27 2.21 -38.84 -34.14
CA ASN A 27 1.04 -39.68 -33.88
C ASN A 27 -0.15 -38.91 -33.27
N ALA A 28 -0.34 -37.64 -33.66
CA ALA A 28 -1.41 -36.78 -33.13
C ALA A 28 -2.82 -37.40 -33.21
N HIS A 29 -3.12 -38.21 -34.23
CA HIS A 29 -4.41 -38.91 -34.36
C HIS A 29 -4.66 -39.95 -33.26
N GLU A 30 -3.61 -40.60 -32.74
CA GLU A 30 -3.77 -41.55 -31.63
C GLU A 30 -4.10 -40.83 -30.33
N TRP A 31 -3.47 -39.67 -30.11
CA TRP A 31 -3.75 -38.79 -28.96
C TRP A 31 -5.14 -38.17 -29.06
N GLN A 32 -5.55 -37.73 -30.25
CA GLN A 32 -6.91 -37.28 -30.50
C GLN A 32 -7.93 -38.34 -30.06
N LYS A 33 -7.76 -39.58 -30.54
CA LYS A 33 -8.64 -40.70 -30.17
C LYS A 33 -8.64 -40.93 -28.65
N ALA A 34 -7.48 -40.87 -28.00
CA ALA A 34 -7.39 -41.02 -26.55
C ALA A 34 -8.18 -39.92 -25.80
N VAL A 35 -8.14 -38.67 -26.28
CA VAL A 35 -8.92 -37.57 -25.73
C VAL A 35 -10.42 -37.76 -25.97
N ASP A 36 -10.82 -38.17 -27.17
CA ASP A 36 -12.23 -38.46 -27.50
C ASP A 36 -12.79 -39.60 -26.63
N ASP A 37 -12.05 -40.70 -26.50
CA ASP A 37 -12.39 -41.85 -25.66
C ASP A 37 -12.50 -41.42 -24.19
N PHE A 38 -11.58 -40.60 -23.70
CA PHE A 38 -11.63 -40.06 -22.34
C PHE A 38 -12.83 -39.12 -22.13
N GLY A 39 -13.07 -38.19 -23.04
CA GLY A 39 -14.19 -37.25 -22.99
C GLY A 39 -15.55 -37.93 -23.03
N SER A 40 -15.67 -39.06 -23.74
CA SER A 40 -16.89 -39.88 -23.77
C SER A 40 -17.34 -40.38 -22.38
N THR A 41 -16.41 -40.46 -21.43
CA THR A 41 -16.70 -40.85 -20.04
C THR A 41 -17.30 -39.71 -19.18
N ARG A 42 -17.41 -38.49 -19.74
CA ARG A 42 -17.84 -37.27 -19.04
C ARG A 42 -17.02 -37.02 -17.76
N PRO A 43 -15.69 -36.89 -17.89
CA PRO A 43 -14.80 -36.77 -16.76
C PRO A 43 -15.12 -35.52 -15.94
N LYS A 44 -15.03 -35.65 -14.61
CA LYS A 44 -15.26 -34.56 -13.67
C LYS A 44 -13.95 -33.92 -13.24
N VAL A 45 -13.95 -32.60 -13.14
CA VAL A 45 -12.80 -31.85 -12.60
C VAL A 45 -13.02 -31.63 -11.10
N PRO A 46 -12.14 -32.16 -10.23
CA PRO A 46 -12.23 -31.91 -8.80
C PRO A 46 -12.15 -30.43 -8.45
N LYS A 47 -12.89 -30.00 -7.44
CA LYS A 47 -12.80 -28.64 -6.87
C LYS A 47 -11.58 -28.51 -5.95
N HIS A 48 -10.39 -28.68 -6.52
CA HIS A 48 -9.12 -28.65 -5.80
C HIS A 48 -8.17 -27.65 -6.45
N ILE A 49 -7.72 -26.66 -5.69
CA ILE A 49 -6.70 -25.70 -6.11
C ILE A 49 -5.31 -26.22 -5.69
N HIS A 50 -4.39 -26.25 -6.64
CA HIS A 50 -2.98 -26.56 -6.42
C HIS A 50 -2.12 -25.33 -6.69
N GLN A 51 -1.28 -24.95 -5.72
CA GLN A 51 -0.22 -23.97 -5.91
C GLN A 51 1.13 -24.58 -5.50
N ILE A 52 2.22 -24.12 -6.10
CA ILE A 52 3.57 -24.63 -5.84
C ILE A 52 4.42 -23.51 -5.23
N TRP A 53 5.10 -23.82 -4.13
CA TRP A 53 6.21 -22.99 -3.65
C TRP A 53 7.34 -23.86 -3.09
N ILE A 54 8.38 -24.02 -3.89
CA ILE A 54 9.55 -24.86 -3.62
C ILE A 54 10.82 -24.00 -3.62
N GLY A 55 11.85 -24.46 -2.92
CA GLY A 55 13.13 -23.77 -2.83
C GLY A 55 13.24 -22.84 -1.61
N PRO A 56 14.35 -22.07 -1.53
CA PRO A 56 14.75 -21.41 -0.30
C PRO A 56 14.01 -20.10 -0.02
N LYS A 57 13.34 -19.51 -1.02
CA LYS A 57 12.73 -18.18 -0.92
C LYS A 57 11.44 -18.21 -0.09
N ALA A 58 11.12 -17.08 0.54
CA ALA A 58 9.88 -16.92 1.27
C ALA A 58 8.65 -16.99 0.33
N PRO A 59 7.60 -17.76 0.68
CA PRO A 59 6.38 -17.83 -0.11
C PRO A 59 5.64 -16.49 -0.11
N PRO A 60 5.11 -16.03 -1.26
CA PRO A 60 4.39 -14.76 -1.37
C PRO A 60 2.99 -14.90 -0.78
N CYS A 61 2.92 -14.96 0.56
CA CYS A 61 1.69 -15.25 1.28
C CYS A 61 0.61 -14.20 1.04
N MET A 62 0.99 -12.96 0.71
CA MET A 62 0.03 -11.93 0.31
C MET A 62 -0.86 -12.33 -0.89
N TRP A 63 -0.36 -13.13 -1.83
CA TRP A 63 -1.16 -13.65 -2.95
C TRP A 63 -1.72 -15.03 -2.63
N LEU A 64 -0.93 -15.93 -2.01
CA LEU A 64 -1.40 -17.25 -1.62
C LEU A 64 -2.60 -17.19 -0.65
N ASP A 65 -2.64 -16.20 0.25
CA ASP A 65 -3.73 -16.02 1.22
C ASP A 65 -5.05 -15.61 0.56
N SER A 66 -5.02 -14.96 -0.60
CA SER A 66 -6.24 -14.72 -1.38
C SER A 66 -6.93 -16.02 -1.80
N TRP A 67 -6.16 -17.09 -2.01
CA TRP A 67 -6.69 -18.43 -2.29
C TRP A 67 -6.94 -19.22 -1.00
N ARG A 68 -5.89 -19.49 -0.21
CA ARG A 68 -5.95 -20.43 0.92
C ARG A 68 -6.71 -19.91 2.14
N VAL A 69 -6.98 -18.61 2.21
CA VAL A 69 -7.76 -17.98 3.30
C VAL A 69 -9.04 -17.37 2.77
N GLU A 70 -8.97 -16.41 1.85
CA GLU A 70 -10.15 -15.65 1.43
C GLU A 70 -11.09 -16.47 0.56
N PHE A 71 -10.58 -17.07 -0.52
CA PHE A 71 -11.37 -17.91 -1.42
C PHE A 71 -11.92 -19.13 -0.68
N MET A 72 -11.11 -19.86 0.08
CA MET A 72 -11.59 -20.96 0.95
C MET A 72 -12.56 -20.48 2.04
N GLY A 73 -12.44 -19.21 2.44
CA GLY A 73 -13.38 -18.51 3.33
C GLY A 73 -14.79 -18.45 2.73
N LYS A 74 -14.87 -18.22 1.41
CA LYS A 74 -16.10 -18.00 0.66
C LYS A 74 -16.68 -19.28 0.02
N PHE A 75 -15.84 -20.18 -0.48
CA PHE A 75 -16.23 -21.38 -1.22
C PHE A 75 -15.83 -22.65 -0.45
N LYS A 76 -16.74 -23.14 0.40
CA LYS A 76 -16.46 -24.21 1.41
C LYS A 76 -16.36 -25.63 0.85
N ASP A 77 -16.82 -25.83 -0.38
CA ASP A 77 -16.77 -27.09 -1.12
C ASP A 77 -15.45 -27.29 -1.89
N TRP A 78 -14.52 -26.33 -1.80
CA TRP A 78 -13.22 -26.41 -2.44
C TRP A 78 -12.12 -26.88 -1.48
N GLU A 79 -11.16 -27.60 -2.04
CA GLU A 79 -9.92 -27.99 -1.38
C GLU A 79 -8.74 -27.15 -1.89
N TYR A 80 -7.70 -27.03 -1.07
CA TYR A 80 -6.49 -26.27 -1.40
C TYR A 80 -5.23 -27.01 -0.93
N THR A 81 -4.22 -27.10 -1.80
CA THR A 81 -2.88 -27.57 -1.43
C THR A 81 -1.79 -26.65 -1.94
N LEU A 82 -0.94 -26.15 -1.03
CA LEU A 82 0.34 -25.55 -1.35
C LEU A 82 1.45 -26.62 -1.26
N TRP A 83 2.02 -26.97 -2.39
CA TRP A 83 3.06 -27.99 -2.50
C TRP A 83 4.44 -27.39 -2.26
N GLY A 84 5.13 -27.83 -1.21
CA GLY A 84 6.54 -27.50 -0.93
C GLY A 84 7.47 -28.71 -1.04
N ASP A 85 8.77 -28.51 -0.85
CA ASP A 85 9.80 -29.55 -1.08
C ASP A 85 9.52 -30.87 -0.34
N GLU A 86 9.04 -30.81 0.91
CA GLU A 86 8.72 -32.00 1.70
C GLU A 86 7.48 -32.76 1.23
N ASP A 87 6.54 -32.09 0.56
CA ASP A 87 5.38 -32.74 -0.05
C ASP A 87 5.81 -33.40 -1.37
N VAL A 88 6.63 -32.70 -2.16
CA VAL A 88 7.11 -33.18 -3.46
C VAL A 88 7.96 -34.44 -3.33
N LYS A 89 8.79 -34.55 -2.29
CA LYS A 89 9.58 -35.78 -2.00
C LYS A 89 8.73 -37.04 -1.84
N LYS A 90 7.42 -36.90 -1.56
CA LYS A 90 6.49 -38.02 -1.36
C LYS A 90 5.73 -38.39 -2.64
N LEU A 91 5.86 -37.59 -3.70
CA LEU A 91 5.20 -37.83 -4.97
C LEU A 91 5.96 -38.87 -5.80
N SER A 92 5.22 -39.63 -6.58
CA SER A 92 5.78 -40.46 -7.66
C SER A 92 5.53 -39.75 -8.98
N MET A 93 6.57 -39.19 -9.58
CA MET A 93 6.47 -38.38 -10.81
C MET A 93 7.03 -39.15 -12.02
N ILE A 94 6.41 -38.98 -13.19
CA ILE A 94 6.92 -39.53 -14.45
C ILE A 94 8.27 -38.90 -14.80
N ASN A 95 8.40 -37.59 -14.57
CA ASN A 95 9.60 -36.80 -14.85
C ASN A 95 10.47 -36.55 -13.61
N GLN A 96 10.48 -37.47 -12.63
CA GLN A 96 11.29 -37.35 -11.40
C GLN A 96 12.77 -37.08 -11.71
N ASP A 97 13.36 -37.81 -12.65
CA ASP A 97 14.75 -37.66 -13.07
C ASP A 97 15.08 -36.25 -13.60
N ILE A 98 14.16 -35.67 -14.37
CA ILE A 98 14.32 -34.32 -14.94
C ILE A 98 14.14 -33.29 -13.84
N TYR A 99 13.11 -33.48 -13.00
CA TYR A 99 12.84 -32.62 -11.87
C TYR A 99 14.06 -32.54 -10.94
N ASP A 100 14.68 -33.66 -10.57
CA ASP A 100 15.80 -33.70 -9.64
C ASP A 100 17.05 -33.00 -10.17
N ARG A 101 17.35 -33.16 -11.48
CA ARG A 101 18.54 -32.60 -12.13
C ARG A 101 18.43 -31.13 -12.51
N GLU A 102 17.21 -30.62 -12.71
CA GLU A 102 17.00 -29.22 -13.06
C GLU A 102 17.39 -28.29 -11.90
N ALA A 103 18.09 -27.20 -12.20
CA ALA A 103 18.53 -26.23 -11.21
C ALA A 103 17.53 -25.07 -11.04
N LYS A 104 16.78 -24.73 -12.09
CA LYS A 104 15.83 -23.60 -12.08
C LYS A 104 14.49 -24.00 -11.47
N TYR A 105 14.09 -23.33 -10.39
CA TYR A 105 12.82 -23.59 -9.69
C TYR A 105 11.59 -23.37 -10.58
N GLN A 106 11.62 -22.40 -11.49
CA GLN A 106 10.52 -22.19 -12.44
C GLN A 106 10.31 -23.40 -13.38
N CYS A 107 11.39 -24.04 -13.84
CA CYS A 107 11.31 -25.28 -14.62
C CYS A 107 10.80 -26.45 -13.78
N LYS A 108 11.28 -26.57 -12.53
CA LYS A 108 10.76 -27.57 -11.59
C LYS A 108 9.25 -27.39 -11.37
N ALA A 109 8.76 -26.16 -11.24
CA ALA A 109 7.34 -25.86 -11.08
C ALA A 109 6.51 -26.16 -12.34
N ASP A 110 7.06 -25.90 -13.53
CA ASP A 110 6.45 -26.30 -14.82
C ASP A 110 6.27 -27.83 -14.93
N ILE A 111 7.27 -28.61 -14.50
CA ILE A 111 7.16 -30.08 -14.49
C ILE A 111 6.13 -30.52 -13.45
N LEU A 112 6.27 -30.03 -12.22
CA LEU A 112 5.47 -30.46 -11.09
C LEU A 112 3.97 -30.16 -11.28
N ARG A 113 3.58 -29.03 -11.88
CA ARG A 113 2.15 -28.73 -12.08
C ARG A 113 1.42 -29.77 -12.94
N LEU A 114 2.10 -30.31 -13.95
CA LEU A 114 1.51 -31.37 -14.79
C LEU A 114 1.40 -32.68 -14.04
N GLU A 115 2.44 -33.04 -13.28
CA GLU A 115 2.45 -34.25 -12.45
C GLU A 115 1.30 -34.23 -11.42
N LEU A 116 1.08 -33.08 -10.79
CA LEU A 116 -0.02 -32.85 -9.86
C LEU A 116 -1.38 -32.99 -10.54
N LEU A 117 -1.60 -32.29 -11.65
CA LEU A 117 -2.87 -32.37 -12.41
C LEU A 117 -3.13 -33.77 -12.94
N TYR A 118 -2.09 -34.51 -13.36
CA TYR A 118 -2.26 -35.88 -13.83
C TYR A 118 -2.70 -36.82 -12.71
N GLN A 119 -2.20 -36.64 -11.50
CA GLN A 119 -2.53 -37.49 -10.35
C GLN A 119 -3.85 -37.11 -9.69
N TYR A 120 -4.08 -35.82 -9.47
CA TYR A 120 -5.16 -35.30 -8.64
C TYR A 120 -6.28 -34.61 -9.45
N GLY A 121 -6.01 -34.17 -10.68
CA GLY A 121 -6.90 -33.28 -11.42
C GLY A 121 -6.97 -31.89 -10.79
N GLY A 122 -8.07 -31.18 -10.99
CA GLY A 122 -8.35 -29.89 -10.37
C GLY A 122 -7.85 -28.71 -11.17
N ILE A 123 -7.47 -27.64 -10.45
CA ILE A 123 -7.00 -26.39 -11.03
C ILE A 123 -5.62 -26.08 -10.45
N TYR A 124 -4.62 -26.00 -11.33
CA TYR A 124 -3.34 -25.41 -10.98
C TYR A 124 -3.41 -23.90 -11.17
N ILE A 125 -2.87 -23.15 -10.20
CA ILE A 125 -2.75 -21.69 -10.24
C ILE A 125 -1.36 -21.30 -9.74
N ASP A 126 -0.65 -20.43 -10.47
CA ASP A 126 0.64 -19.91 -10.00
C ASP A 126 0.53 -19.20 -8.64
N ALA A 127 1.61 -19.27 -7.85
CA ALA A 127 1.67 -18.71 -6.49
C ALA A 127 1.55 -17.17 -6.45
N ASP A 128 1.78 -16.50 -7.59
CA ASP A 128 1.73 -15.06 -7.76
C ASP A 128 0.45 -14.55 -8.42
N MET A 129 -0.59 -15.38 -8.40
CA MET A 129 -1.94 -14.98 -8.80
C MET A 129 -2.75 -14.57 -7.59
N LEU A 130 -3.36 -13.39 -7.65
CA LEU A 130 -4.35 -12.91 -6.70
C LEU A 130 -5.76 -13.35 -7.12
N ALA A 131 -6.52 -13.93 -6.19
CA ALA A 131 -7.94 -14.21 -6.38
C ALA A 131 -8.75 -12.90 -6.34
N LEU A 132 -9.65 -12.70 -7.31
CA LEU A 132 -10.55 -11.53 -7.36
C LEU A 132 -11.94 -11.83 -6.77
N GLY A 133 -12.03 -12.83 -5.88
CA GLY A 133 -13.22 -13.13 -5.08
C GLY A 133 -14.39 -13.79 -5.81
N LYS A 134 -14.19 -14.32 -7.02
CA LYS A 134 -15.23 -14.98 -7.83
C LYS A 134 -15.10 -16.50 -7.84
N SER A 135 -16.18 -17.21 -8.17
CA SER A 135 -16.15 -18.68 -8.31
C SER A 135 -15.32 -19.11 -9.52
N LEU A 136 -14.67 -20.27 -9.41
CA LEU A 136 -13.98 -20.95 -10.52
C LEU A 136 -14.85 -22.00 -11.23
N ASP A 137 -16.11 -22.16 -10.85
CA ASP A 137 -17.01 -23.18 -11.41
C ASP A 137 -17.18 -23.04 -12.94
N SER A 138 -17.17 -21.81 -13.45
CA SER A 138 -17.25 -21.56 -14.90
C SER A 138 -16.03 -22.08 -15.66
N ALA A 139 -14.84 -22.04 -15.06
CA ALA A 139 -13.64 -22.61 -15.64
C ALA A 139 -13.68 -24.15 -15.65
N ILE A 140 -14.22 -24.76 -14.59
CA ILE A 140 -14.52 -26.20 -14.54
C ILE A 140 -15.52 -26.58 -15.63
N GLU A 141 -16.60 -25.84 -15.78
CA GLU A 141 -17.63 -26.11 -16.79
C GLU A 141 -17.05 -26.09 -18.21
N VAL A 142 -16.21 -25.09 -18.52
CA VAL A 142 -15.49 -25.05 -19.81
C VAL A 142 -14.64 -26.31 -20.01
N ALA A 143 -13.90 -26.75 -18.99
CA ALA A 143 -13.10 -27.96 -19.09
C ALA A 143 -13.96 -29.21 -19.28
N GLU A 144 -14.99 -29.42 -18.46
CA GLU A 144 -15.86 -30.60 -18.52
C GLU A 144 -16.62 -30.69 -19.85
N ASN A 145 -17.08 -29.55 -20.40
CA ASN A 145 -17.73 -29.49 -21.71
C ASN A 145 -16.78 -29.76 -22.88
N ASN A 146 -15.47 -29.73 -22.65
CA ASN A 146 -14.43 -29.94 -23.66
C ASN A 146 -13.51 -31.14 -23.32
N GLY A 147 -14.08 -32.19 -22.72
CA GLY A 147 -13.37 -33.46 -22.48
C GLY A 147 -12.58 -33.52 -21.17
N GLY A 148 -12.72 -32.52 -20.30
CA GLY A 148 -12.09 -32.46 -18.98
C GLY A 148 -10.75 -31.73 -18.96
N PHE A 149 -10.48 -30.81 -19.90
CA PHE A 149 -9.27 -29.99 -19.91
C PHE A 149 -9.52 -28.59 -20.45
N ALA A 150 -8.97 -27.56 -19.80
CA ALA A 150 -9.01 -26.19 -20.29
C ALA A 150 -7.79 -25.35 -19.89
N MET A 151 -7.46 -24.36 -20.73
CA MET A 151 -6.42 -23.34 -20.52
C MET A 151 -6.89 -21.99 -21.07
N GLY A 152 -6.20 -20.90 -20.72
CA GLY A 152 -6.43 -19.55 -21.27
C GLY A 152 -5.26 -19.06 -22.11
N TYR A 153 -5.53 -18.20 -23.10
CA TYR A 153 -4.48 -17.47 -23.80
C TYR A 153 -3.95 -16.33 -22.92
N GLU A 154 -2.65 -16.07 -22.99
CA GLU A 154 -2.06 -14.84 -22.45
C GLU A 154 -2.35 -13.66 -23.39
N PRO A 155 -2.43 -12.41 -22.86
CA PRO A 155 -2.54 -11.23 -23.69
C PRO A 155 -1.35 -11.08 -24.64
N ASP A 156 -1.68 -10.82 -25.90
CA ASP A 156 -0.69 -10.43 -26.91
C ASP A 156 -0.11 -9.05 -26.57
N THR A 157 1.19 -8.89 -26.78
CA THR A 157 1.89 -7.60 -26.60
C THR A 157 2.58 -7.20 -27.89
N LYS A 158 2.93 -5.91 -28.02
CA LYS A 158 3.64 -5.42 -29.22
C LYS A 158 4.95 -6.17 -29.47
N ASP A 159 5.59 -6.63 -28.40
CA ASP A 159 6.88 -7.32 -28.44
C ASP A 159 6.73 -8.85 -28.55
N LYS A 160 5.50 -9.36 -28.51
CA LYS A 160 5.15 -10.78 -28.62
C LYS A 160 4.05 -10.98 -29.67
N PRO A 161 4.41 -11.09 -30.97
CA PRO A 161 3.47 -11.09 -32.08
C PRO A 161 2.77 -12.44 -32.31
N TYR A 162 2.64 -13.28 -31.29
CA TYR A 162 2.05 -14.62 -31.36
C TYR A 162 1.28 -14.97 -30.09
N SER A 163 0.11 -15.55 -30.27
CA SER A 163 -0.77 -15.97 -29.17
C SER A 163 -0.24 -17.24 -28.50
N ILE A 164 -0.18 -17.23 -27.17
CA ILE A 164 0.34 -18.31 -26.35
C ILE A 164 -0.73 -18.80 -25.39
N LEU A 165 -0.85 -20.13 -25.23
CA LEU A 165 -1.56 -20.73 -24.11
C LEU A 165 -0.74 -20.55 -22.83
N GLY A 166 -1.25 -19.76 -21.89
CA GLY A 166 -0.59 -19.53 -20.61
C GLY A 166 -0.66 -20.76 -19.73
N ASN A 167 0.47 -21.21 -19.18
CA ASN A 167 0.56 -22.39 -18.33
C ASN A 167 0.48 -22.05 -16.82
N SER A 168 0.23 -20.80 -16.47
CA SER A 168 0.05 -20.30 -15.10
C SER A 168 -1.28 -20.73 -14.49
N VAL A 169 -2.28 -21.07 -15.32
CA VAL A 169 -3.57 -21.65 -14.90
C VAL A 169 -3.94 -22.80 -15.85
N ILE A 170 -4.18 -23.98 -15.28
CA ILE A 170 -4.59 -25.16 -16.05
C ILE A 170 -5.71 -25.87 -15.28
N VAL A 171 -6.79 -26.19 -15.98
CA VAL A 171 -7.95 -26.93 -15.44
C VAL A 171 -7.94 -28.32 -16.07
N ALA A 172 -7.92 -29.38 -15.27
CA ALA A 172 -7.90 -30.74 -15.82
C ALA A 172 -8.58 -31.77 -14.92
N ALA A 173 -9.23 -32.76 -15.54
CA ALA A 173 -9.64 -33.98 -14.87
C ALA A 173 -8.41 -34.85 -14.55
N PRO A 174 -8.45 -35.64 -13.46
CA PRO A 174 -7.35 -36.55 -13.16
C PRO A 174 -7.13 -37.54 -14.30
N ARG A 175 -5.87 -37.86 -14.57
CA ARG A 175 -5.42 -38.76 -15.65
C ARG A 175 -5.78 -38.32 -17.07
N HIS A 176 -6.07 -37.03 -17.30
CA HIS A 176 -6.43 -36.53 -18.63
C HIS A 176 -5.32 -36.78 -19.70
N PRO A 177 -5.66 -37.30 -20.90
CA PRO A 177 -4.67 -37.64 -21.93
C PRO A 177 -3.80 -36.46 -22.40
N LEU A 178 -4.34 -35.25 -22.54
CA LEU A 178 -3.53 -34.07 -22.88
C LEU A 178 -2.50 -33.71 -21.81
N VAL A 179 -2.79 -33.94 -20.52
CA VAL A 179 -1.81 -33.70 -19.45
C VAL A 179 -0.67 -34.70 -19.57
N LEU A 180 -0.98 -35.99 -19.80
CA LEU A 180 0.04 -37.00 -20.04
C LEU A 180 0.87 -36.72 -21.31
N MET A 181 0.21 -36.26 -22.38
CA MET A 181 0.87 -35.87 -23.63
C MET A 181 1.90 -34.77 -23.37
N LEU A 182 1.56 -33.74 -22.59
CA LEU A 182 2.48 -32.67 -22.20
C LEU A 182 3.65 -33.18 -21.34
N ILE A 183 3.38 -34.07 -20.37
CA ILE A 183 4.41 -34.69 -19.53
C ILE A 183 5.44 -35.44 -20.41
N GLU A 184 4.95 -36.31 -21.29
CA GLU A 184 5.81 -37.09 -22.21
C GLU A 184 6.49 -36.19 -23.25
N TYR A 185 5.84 -35.10 -23.66
CA TYR A 185 6.41 -34.14 -24.62
C TYR A 185 7.62 -33.43 -24.01
N ILE A 186 7.46 -32.86 -22.82
CA ILE A 186 8.55 -32.25 -22.06
C ILE A 186 9.66 -33.27 -21.83
N LYS A 187 9.32 -34.48 -21.39
CA LYS A 187 10.30 -35.57 -21.19
C LYS A 187 11.16 -35.84 -22.42
N THR A 188 10.52 -35.83 -23.58
CA THR A 188 11.15 -36.11 -24.87
C THR A 188 12.03 -34.96 -25.34
N ILE A 189 11.56 -33.71 -25.29
CA ILE A 189 12.32 -32.57 -25.83
C ILE A 189 13.38 -32.03 -24.87
N TYR A 190 13.18 -32.16 -23.56
CA TYR A 190 14.02 -31.56 -22.52
C TYR A 190 15.53 -31.83 -22.70
N PRO A 191 16.01 -33.10 -22.83
CA PRO A 191 17.45 -33.37 -22.93
C PRO A 191 18.10 -32.75 -24.18
N HIS A 192 17.32 -32.52 -25.23
CA HIS A 192 17.81 -31.96 -26.49
C HIS A 192 17.76 -30.43 -26.52
N LYS A 193 16.79 -29.82 -25.84
CA LYS A 193 16.47 -28.38 -25.93
C LYS A 193 16.98 -27.57 -24.76
N ARG A 194 16.85 -28.08 -23.53
CA ARG A 194 17.15 -27.34 -22.30
C ARG A 194 18.57 -26.75 -22.23
N PRO A 195 19.62 -27.42 -22.77
CA PRO A 195 20.96 -26.84 -22.79
C PRO A 195 21.09 -25.58 -23.66
N TYR A 196 20.18 -25.35 -24.60
CA TYR A 196 20.29 -24.29 -25.61
C TYR A 196 19.18 -23.25 -25.52
N LEU A 197 18.03 -23.59 -24.95
CA LEU A 197 16.84 -22.74 -24.90
C LEU A 197 16.43 -22.38 -23.47
N ALA A 198 15.75 -21.24 -23.36
CA ALA A 198 15.21 -20.73 -22.11
C ALA A 198 13.96 -21.52 -21.68
N VAL A 199 13.52 -21.25 -20.44
CA VAL A 199 12.52 -22.06 -19.71
C VAL A 199 11.20 -22.13 -20.46
N GLU A 200 10.75 -20.97 -20.94
CA GLU A 200 9.48 -20.77 -21.63
C GLU A 200 9.32 -21.68 -22.85
N TRP A 201 10.44 -22.08 -23.48
CA TRP A 201 10.49 -22.93 -24.66
C TRP A 201 10.45 -24.42 -24.36
N VAL A 202 10.91 -24.85 -23.20
CA VAL A 202 11.15 -26.27 -22.95
C VAL A 202 10.14 -26.83 -21.97
N THR A 203 9.92 -26.14 -20.87
CA THR A 203 8.96 -26.54 -19.83
C THR A 203 7.82 -25.55 -19.70
N GLY A 204 7.98 -24.32 -20.21
CA GLY A 204 6.99 -23.27 -20.06
C GLY A 204 5.94 -23.19 -21.19
N PRO A 205 5.23 -22.06 -21.32
CA PRO A 205 4.00 -21.98 -22.10
C PRO A 205 4.18 -22.13 -23.62
N LEU A 206 5.39 -21.91 -24.16
CA LEU A 206 5.66 -22.16 -25.59
C LEU A 206 5.71 -23.66 -25.89
N ALA A 207 6.21 -24.49 -24.98
CA ALA A 207 6.17 -25.95 -25.15
C ALA A 207 4.72 -26.46 -25.20
N TYR A 208 3.84 -25.87 -24.40
CA TYR A 208 2.42 -26.23 -24.33
C TYR A 208 1.70 -25.80 -25.60
N THR A 209 1.91 -24.55 -26.00
CA THR A 209 1.37 -24.00 -27.26
C THR A 209 1.83 -24.83 -28.44
N ARG A 210 3.12 -25.17 -28.49
CA ARG A 210 3.70 -26.04 -29.53
C ARG A 210 3.04 -27.42 -29.52
N CYS A 211 2.93 -28.06 -28.37
CA CYS A 211 2.37 -29.40 -28.27
C CYS A 211 0.88 -29.44 -28.65
N ILE A 212 0.06 -28.58 -28.05
CA ILE A 212 -1.40 -28.61 -28.20
C ILE A 212 -1.85 -27.94 -29.49
N VAL A 213 -1.43 -26.69 -29.74
CA VAL A 213 -1.96 -25.90 -30.86
C VAL A 213 -1.49 -26.47 -32.20
N HIS A 214 -0.24 -26.93 -32.32
CA HIS A 214 0.19 -27.57 -33.57
C HIS A 214 -0.55 -28.88 -33.82
N CYS A 215 -0.80 -29.70 -32.78
CA CYS A 215 -1.64 -30.89 -32.93
C CYS A 215 -3.05 -30.51 -33.38
N PHE A 216 -3.67 -29.51 -32.75
CA PHE A 216 -4.98 -29.01 -33.13
C PHE A 216 -5.03 -28.57 -34.60
N LEU A 217 -4.06 -27.77 -35.05
CA LEU A 217 -3.97 -27.30 -36.44
C LEU A 217 -3.75 -28.46 -37.42
N ARG A 218 -2.83 -29.38 -37.12
CA ARG A 218 -2.57 -30.58 -37.93
C ARG A 218 -3.80 -31.46 -38.07
N LEU A 219 -4.58 -31.58 -36.99
CA LEU A 219 -5.81 -32.34 -36.92
C LEU A 219 -7.02 -31.58 -37.48
N GLN A 220 -6.82 -30.43 -38.14
CA GLN A 220 -7.88 -29.60 -38.72
C GLN A 220 -8.95 -29.19 -37.69
N GLY A 221 -8.50 -28.86 -36.48
CA GLY A 221 -9.34 -28.39 -35.40
C GLY A 221 -10.11 -29.48 -34.64
N LYS A 222 -9.75 -30.76 -34.83
CA LYS A 222 -10.49 -31.88 -34.22
C LYS A 222 -9.93 -32.36 -32.87
N LEU A 223 -8.89 -31.73 -32.33
CA LEU A 223 -8.38 -32.05 -30.99
C LEU A 223 -9.24 -31.34 -29.93
N PRO A 224 -9.97 -32.06 -29.07
CA PRO A 224 -10.81 -31.43 -28.06
C PRO A 224 -9.97 -30.83 -26.93
N PHE A 225 -10.08 -29.52 -26.71
CA PHE A 225 -9.60 -28.86 -25.50
C PHE A 225 -10.38 -27.57 -25.26
N GLY A 226 -10.60 -27.21 -24.00
CA GLY A 226 -11.28 -25.98 -23.62
C GLY A 226 -10.36 -24.77 -23.68
N VAL A 227 -10.85 -23.68 -24.23
CA VAL A 227 -10.21 -22.35 -24.13
C VAL A 227 -11.11 -21.47 -23.26
N VAL A 228 -10.63 -21.11 -22.08
CA VAL A 228 -11.33 -20.12 -21.26
C VAL A 228 -11.11 -18.70 -21.80
N PRO A 229 -12.05 -17.76 -21.59
CA PRO A 229 -11.83 -16.36 -21.94
C PRO A 229 -10.55 -15.83 -21.30
N GLN A 230 -9.68 -15.21 -22.11
CA GLN A 230 -8.40 -14.66 -21.65
C GLN A 230 -8.58 -13.74 -20.43
N GLU A 231 -9.54 -12.83 -20.46
CA GLU A 231 -9.79 -11.87 -19.39
C GLU A 231 -10.12 -12.51 -18.03
N TRP A 232 -10.55 -13.78 -18.00
CA TRP A 232 -10.83 -14.48 -16.74
C TRP A 232 -9.54 -14.81 -15.96
N PHE A 233 -8.49 -15.21 -16.66
CA PHE A 233 -7.22 -15.64 -16.07
C PHE A 233 -6.12 -14.57 -16.19
N TYR A 234 -6.07 -13.89 -17.34
CA TYR A 234 -5.01 -12.96 -17.73
C TYR A 234 -5.58 -11.63 -18.26
N PRO A 235 -6.19 -10.80 -17.39
CA PRO A 235 -6.74 -9.50 -17.80
C PRO A 235 -5.71 -8.49 -18.30
N ALA A 236 -4.46 -8.63 -17.85
CA ALA A 236 -3.35 -7.78 -18.25
C ALA A 236 -2.08 -8.64 -18.36
N PHE A 237 -1.07 -8.10 -19.06
CA PHE A 237 0.21 -8.78 -19.19
C PHE A 237 0.93 -8.82 -17.83
N HIS A 238 1.47 -9.99 -17.47
CA HIS A 238 2.05 -10.28 -16.16
C HIS A 238 3.47 -9.73 -15.99
N TYR A 239 3.69 -8.47 -16.36
CA TYR A 239 4.91 -7.71 -16.08
C TYR A 239 4.54 -6.49 -15.24
N VAL A 240 4.43 -6.72 -13.93
CA VAL A 240 3.89 -5.78 -12.94
C VAL A 240 4.97 -5.47 -11.89
N PRO A 241 5.90 -4.54 -12.18
CA PRO A 241 6.99 -4.20 -11.26
C PRO A 241 6.52 -3.46 -9.99
N ASN A 242 5.30 -2.91 -10.01
CA ASN A 242 4.68 -2.27 -8.85
C ASN A 242 3.28 -2.85 -8.60
N PRO A 243 3.15 -3.86 -7.73
CA PRO A 243 1.86 -4.45 -7.38
C PRO A 243 0.86 -3.45 -6.75
N ASP A 244 1.34 -2.43 -6.04
CA ASP A 244 0.49 -1.45 -5.34
C ASP A 244 -0.21 -0.47 -6.29
N ALA A 245 0.24 -0.36 -7.55
CA ALA A 245 -0.33 0.55 -8.53
C ALA A 245 -1.54 -0.03 -9.28
N ILE A 246 -1.90 -1.29 -9.02
CA ILE A 246 -2.96 -1.98 -9.75
C ILE A 246 -4.34 -1.62 -9.19
N ASP A 247 -5.15 -0.98 -10.03
CA ASP A 247 -6.57 -0.78 -9.78
C ASP A 247 -7.37 -1.97 -10.33
N PHE A 248 -7.80 -2.87 -9.43
CA PHE A 248 -8.56 -4.06 -9.79
C PHE A 248 -9.99 -3.77 -10.26
N SER A 249 -10.53 -2.57 -10.00
CA SER A 249 -11.88 -2.20 -10.46
C SER A 249 -11.99 -2.19 -11.99
N ARG A 250 -10.84 -2.05 -12.68
CA ARG A 250 -10.70 -2.09 -14.13
C ARG A 250 -10.85 -3.48 -14.74
N PHE A 251 -10.89 -4.53 -13.92
CA PHE A 251 -10.98 -5.92 -14.35
C PHE A 251 -12.24 -6.61 -13.82
N PRO A 252 -13.45 -6.06 -14.10
CA PRO A 252 -14.68 -6.50 -13.46
C PRO A 252 -15.12 -7.90 -13.85
N ASN A 253 -14.55 -8.50 -14.90
CA ASN A 253 -14.87 -9.86 -15.37
C ASN A 253 -13.88 -10.92 -14.89
N SER A 254 -12.71 -10.51 -14.42
CA SER A 254 -11.61 -11.42 -14.11
C SER A 254 -11.85 -12.25 -12.86
N LEU A 255 -11.37 -13.50 -12.88
CA LEU A 255 -11.39 -14.41 -11.73
C LEU A 255 -10.14 -14.24 -10.88
N MET A 256 -9.03 -13.87 -11.52
CA MET A 256 -7.72 -13.70 -10.91
C MET A 256 -6.84 -12.70 -11.68
N PHE A 257 -5.72 -12.32 -11.07
CA PHE A 257 -4.72 -11.42 -11.66
C PHE A 257 -3.29 -11.90 -11.36
N GLN A 258 -2.43 -11.97 -12.38
CA GLN A 258 -1.04 -12.43 -12.24
C GLN A 258 -0.03 -11.28 -12.18
N PHE A 259 0.92 -11.32 -11.25
CA PHE A 259 1.95 -10.29 -11.11
C PHE A 259 3.28 -10.59 -11.82
N GLY A 260 3.58 -11.86 -12.06
CA GLY A 260 4.83 -12.29 -12.68
C GLY A 260 6.02 -12.18 -11.73
N TYR A 261 6.04 -12.95 -10.64
CA TYR A 261 7.03 -12.86 -9.56
C TYR A 261 8.47 -12.85 -10.07
N THR A 262 8.81 -13.75 -10.98
CA THR A 262 10.18 -13.86 -11.52
C THR A 262 10.49 -12.80 -12.56
N CYS A 263 9.60 -12.56 -13.52
CA CYS A 263 9.84 -11.62 -14.62
C CYS A 263 9.76 -10.15 -14.17
N SER A 264 8.94 -9.84 -13.18
CA SER A 264 8.79 -8.51 -12.58
C SER A 264 9.81 -8.23 -11.46
N GLY A 265 10.62 -9.23 -11.07
CA GLY A 265 11.66 -9.07 -10.04
C GLY A 265 11.09 -8.80 -8.64
N LEU A 266 10.00 -9.47 -8.25
CA LEU A 266 9.22 -9.13 -7.05
C LEU A 266 9.75 -9.77 -5.76
N GLU A 267 10.96 -10.30 -5.75
CA GLU A 267 11.57 -10.90 -4.56
C GLU A 267 11.68 -9.88 -3.41
N GLY A 268 12.32 -8.74 -3.65
CA GLY A 268 12.46 -7.70 -2.62
C GLY A 268 11.11 -7.07 -2.24
N TYR A 269 10.15 -7.03 -3.16
CA TYR A 269 8.78 -6.58 -2.84
C TYR A 269 8.12 -7.56 -1.87
N VAL A 270 8.16 -8.87 -2.17
CA VAL A 270 7.60 -9.90 -1.30
C VAL A 270 8.30 -9.88 0.05
N GLU A 271 9.64 -9.82 0.13
CA GLU A 271 10.35 -9.74 1.41
C GLU A 271 9.88 -8.59 2.30
N ARG A 272 9.59 -7.41 1.74
CA ARG A 272 9.12 -6.24 2.48
C ARG A 272 7.62 -6.24 2.77
N SER A 273 6.82 -6.79 1.86
CA SER A 273 5.37 -6.66 1.87
C SER A 273 4.63 -7.95 2.23
N ASN A 274 5.34 -9.02 2.60
CA ASN A 274 4.73 -10.31 2.92
C ASN A 274 3.87 -10.25 4.20
N LYS A 275 2.56 -10.12 4.03
CA LYS A 275 1.60 -10.13 5.14
C LYS A 275 0.87 -11.47 5.20
N CYS A 276 1.55 -12.48 5.72
CA CYS A 276 0.95 -13.80 5.91
C CYS A 276 -0.18 -13.74 6.95
N ARG A 277 -1.40 -14.11 6.57
CA ARG A 277 -2.60 -14.11 7.45
C ARG A 277 -2.68 -15.30 8.38
N LYS A 278 -1.93 -16.36 8.09
CA LYS A 278 -1.85 -17.57 8.92
C LYS A 278 -0.40 -18.00 9.18
N PRO A 279 0.46 -17.16 9.76
CA PRO A 279 1.88 -17.46 9.80
C PRO A 279 2.22 -18.56 10.82
N LEU A 280 1.40 -18.83 11.83
CA LEU A 280 1.57 -19.99 12.72
C LEU A 280 1.29 -21.33 12.02
N GLU A 281 0.32 -21.36 11.10
CA GLU A 281 0.02 -22.53 10.26
C GLU A 281 1.00 -22.64 9.08
N CYS A 282 1.55 -21.51 8.65
CA CYS A 282 2.48 -21.43 7.53
C CYS A 282 3.83 -22.08 7.89
N ARG A 283 4.21 -23.11 7.14
CA ARG A 283 5.44 -23.88 7.35
C ARG A 283 6.71 -23.01 7.31
N HIS A 284 6.69 -21.94 6.50
CA HIS A 284 7.79 -20.99 6.40
C HIS A 284 7.80 -20.01 7.58
N HIS A 285 6.70 -19.30 7.81
CA HIS A 285 6.65 -18.17 8.73
C HIS A 285 6.58 -18.53 10.22
N ARG A 286 6.12 -19.75 10.59
CA ARG A 286 5.95 -20.16 11.99
C ARG A 286 7.25 -20.21 12.79
N ASN A 287 8.38 -20.44 12.11
CA ASN A 287 9.69 -20.61 12.71
C ASN A 287 10.63 -19.41 12.47
N VAL A 288 10.14 -18.36 11.79
CA VAL A 288 10.92 -17.15 11.54
C VAL A 288 11.10 -16.37 12.84
N GLN A 289 12.32 -15.88 13.05
CA GLN A 289 12.59 -14.87 14.06
C GLN A 289 12.33 -13.50 13.44
N TRP A 290 11.22 -12.88 13.85
CA TRP A 290 10.78 -11.61 13.32
C TRP A 290 11.47 -10.44 14.02
N PRO A 291 11.37 -9.22 13.47
CA PRO A 291 12.09 -8.04 13.95
C PRO A 291 12.01 -7.78 15.45
N PHE A 292 10.86 -8.03 16.08
CA PHE A 292 10.65 -7.85 17.52
C PHE A 292 10.49 -9.16 18.30
N GLY A 293 10.72 -10.33 17.70
CA GLY A 293 10.67 -11.60 18.43
C GLY A 293 9.99 -12.73 17.66
N LYS A 294 9.57 -13.78 18.37
CA LYS A 294 8.86 -14.91 17.76
C LYS A 294 7.36 -14.69 17.76
N LEU A 295 6.71 -15.33 16.79
CA LEU A 295 5.27 -15.33 16.66
C LEU A 295 4.60 -16.10 17.81
N ARG A 296 3.63 -15.47 18.48
CA ARG A 296 2.84 -16.05 19.56
C ARG A 296 1.43 -16.38 19.10
N ASP A 297 0.87 -17.48 19.60
CA ASP A 297 -0.53 -17.85 19.37
C ASP A 297 -1.48 -16.99 20.21
N ILE A 298 -2.45 -16.36 19.54
CA ILE A 298 -3.46 -15.51 20.16
C ILE A 298 -4.62 -16.30 20.77
N ARG A 299 -4.84 -17.56 20.38
CA ARG A 299 -5.97 -18.36 20.88
C ARG A 299 -5.98 -18.52 22.41
N PRO A 300 -4.86 -18.88 23.07
CA PRO A 300 -4.83 -18.94 24.53
C PRO A 300 -5.10 -17.57 25.18
N ALA A 301 -4.76 -16.47 24.51
CA ALA A 301 -4.98 -15.11 25.01
C ALA A 301 -6.47 -14.74 25.03
N LEU A 302 -7.25 -15.21 24.05
CA LEU A 302 -8.70 -14.98 23.97
C LEU A 302 -9.47 -15.73 25.07
N GLU A 303 -8.92 -16.83 25.56
CA GLU A 303 -9.50 -17.66 26.62
C GLU A 303 -9.08 -17.18 28.03
N THR A 304 -8.01 -16.41 28.12
CA THR A 304 -7.48 -15.88 29.38
C THR A 304 -8.25 -14.61 29.76
N ARG A 305 -8.68 -14.52 31.02
CA ARG A 305 -9.28 -13.30 31.56
C ARG A 305 -8.26 -12.54 32.40
N ALA A 306 -8.30 -11.21 32.33
CA ALA A 306 -7.48 -10.39 33.20
C ALA A 306 -7.79 -10.66 34.69
N SER A 307 -6.74 -10.61 35.52
CA SER A 307 -6.87 -10.67 36.97
C SER A 307 -6.11 -9.50 37.60
N GLY A 308 -6.82 -8.60 38.28
CA GLY A 308 -6.24 -7.45 39.00
C GLY A 308 -6.54 -6.07 38.39
N PRO A 309 -6.05 -5.00 39.05
CA PRO A 309 -6.24 -3.62 38.62
C PRO A 309 -5.37 -3.27 37.43
N ILE A 310 -5.72 -2.20 36.72
CA ILE A 310 -4.92 -1.67 35.60
C ILE A 310 -3.65 -1.00 36.17
N PRO A 311 -2.45 -1.37 35.71
CA PRO A 311 -1.21 -0.71 36.12
C PRO A 311 -1.22 0.79 35.82
N LYS A 312 -0.69 1.62 36.73
CA LYS A 312 -0.51 3.07 36.52
C LYS A 312 0.70 3.37 35.65
N THR A 313 0.71 2.84 34.43
CA THR A 313 1.80 2.99 33.46
C THR A 313 1.25 3.55 32.16
N VAL A 314 1.85 4.62 31.67
CA VAL A 314 1.51 5.22 30.37
C VAL A 314 2.58 4.82 29.36
N HIS A 315 2.17 4.23 28.25
CA HIS A 315 3.05 3.71 27.21
C HIS A 315 3.08 4.62 25.98
N HIS A 316 4.28 4.89 25.47
CA HIS A 316 4.52 5.62 24.23
C HIS A 316 5.62 4.95 23.40
N PHE A 317 5.69 5.23 22.10
CA PHE A 317 6.71 4.70 21.18
C PHE A 317 7.60 5.80 20.65
N CYS A 318 8.92 5.61 20.69
CA CYS A 318 9.91 6.51 20.11
C CYS A 318 11.10 5.70 19.57
N PHE A 319 11.24 5.66 18.24
CA PHE A 319 12.27 4.90 17.53
C PHE A 319 13.40 5.78 16.98
N GLN A 320 13.42 7.07 17.32
CA GLN A 320 14.52 7.98 17.01
C GLN A 320 15.81 7.49 17.68
N ARG A 321 16.92 7.54 16.93
CA ARG A 321 18.24 7.10 17.39
C ARG A 321 18.73 7.93 18.58
N ASN A 322 18.58 9.26 18.50
CA ASN A 322 19.05 10.15 19.54
C ASN A 322 17.87 10.63 20.41
N TRP A 323 18.12 10.74 21.72
CA TRP A 323 17.08 11.10 22.70
C TRP A 323 16.57 12.54 22.52
N ASP A 324 17.44 13.45 22.09
CA ASP A 324 17.15 14.87 21.82
C ASP A 324 16.28 15.10 20.58
N GLN A 325 16.12 14.09 19.72
CA GLN A 325 15.26 14.13 18.53
C GLN A 325 13.84 13.66 18.83
N ARG A 326 13.57 13.15 20.04
CA ARG A 326 12.25 12.66 20.44
C ARG A 326 11.32 13.84 20.77
N PRO A 327 9.99 13.66 20.75
CA PRO A 327 9.02 14.69 21.11
C PRO A 327 8.96 14.92 22.64
N GLN A 328 10.09 15.31 23.26
CA GLN A 328 10.30 15.43 24.71
C GLN A 328 9.24 16.28 25.39
N ARG A 329 8.82 17.36 24.73
CA ARG A 329 7.86 18.32 25.27
C ARG A 329 6.44 17.77 25.31
N TRP A 330 6.04 16.94 24.36
CA TRP A 330 4.76 16.22 24.36
C TRP A 330 4.78 15.05 25.35
N LEU A 331 5.89 14.33 25.44
CA LEU A 331 6.13 13.36 26.52
C LEU A 331 6.00 14.02 27.91
N GLY A 332 6.47 15.26 28.05
CA GLY A 332 6.30 16.07 29.26
C GLY A 332 4.85 16.44 29.57
N ALA A 333 4.03 16.76 28.56
CA ALA A 333 2.60 17.07 28.75
C ALA A 333 1.86 15.91 29.43
N TRP A 334 2.11 14.68 29.01
CA TRP A 334 1.55 13.48 29.65
C TRP A 334 1.99 13.30 31.10
N ARG A 335 3.20 13.75 31.48
CA ARG A 335 3.64 13.73 32.88
C ARG A 335 2.91 14.74 33.76
N HIS A 336 2.34 15.80 33.18
CA HIS A 336 1.47 16.71 33.92
C HIS A 336 0.09 16.10 34.15
N VAL A 337 -0.44 15.36 33.17
CA VAL A 337 -1.72 14.64 33.27
C VAL A 337 -1.62 13.46 34.23
N PHE A 338 -0.52 12.68 34.15
CA PHE A 338 -0.26 11.50 34.97
C PHE A 338 1.04 11.65 35.75
N PRO A 339 1.05 12.41 36.86
CA PRO A 339 2.29 12.77 37.54
C PRO A 339 2.88 11.63 38.37
N HIS A 340 4.22 11.54 38.37
CA HIS A 340 4.96 10.58 39.20
C HIS A 340 4.64 10.70 40.69
N SER A 341 4.33 11.92 41.17
CA SER A 341 3.90 12.16 42.55
C SER A 341 2.59 11.45 42.93
N ALA A 342 1.75 11.11 41.95
CA ALA A 342 0.52 10.33 42.13
C ALA A 342 0.73 8.81 41.90
N GLY A 343 1.98 8.35 41.81
CA GLY A 343 2.34 6.94 41.63
C GLY A 343 2.31 6.44 40.18
N TRP A 344 2.18 7.35 39.21
CA TRP A 344 2.20 7.02 37.78
C TRP A 344 3.62 6.83 37.26
N SER A 345 3.78 5.92 36.30
CA SER A 345 5.03 5.71 35.56
C SER A 345 4.83 5.94 34.06
N HIS A 346 5.90 6.36 33.38
CA HIS A 346 5.89 6.66 31.95
C HIS A 346 6.94 5.80 31.26
N ARG A 347 6.51 4.97 30.32
CA ARG A 347 7.37 4.05 29.57
C ARG A 347 7.41 4.44 28.11
N VAL A 348 8.61 4.73 27.62
CA VAL A 348 8.85 5.06 26.21
C VAL A 348 9.60 3.91 25.57
N TRP A 349 8.92 3.16 24.71
CA TRP A 349 9.46 1.98 24.05
C TRP A 349 10.38 2.36 22.90
N THR A 350 11.62 1.87 22.98
CA THR A 350 12.57 1.85 21.88
C THR A 350 12.46 0.54 21.09
N ALA A 351 13.05 0.52 19.88
CA ALA A 351 13.09 -0.70 19.07
C ALA A 351 13.85 -1.84 19.79
N ASP A 352 14.89 -1.52 20.58
CA ASP A 352 15.64 -2.52 21.36
C ASP A 352 14.83 -3.09 22.52
N GLU A 353 14.13 -2.25 23.29
CA GLU A 353 13.28 -2.73 24.39
C GLU A 353 12.11 -3.58 23.88
N LEU A 354 11.58 -3.28 22.69
CA LEU A 354 10.56 -4.11 22.05
C LEU A 354 11.11 -5.44 21.56
N ARG A 355 12.36 -5.45 21.05
CA ARG A 355 13.07 -6.71 20.73
C ARG A 355 13.24 -7.57 21.96
N GLU A 356 13.63 -6.98 23.08
CA GLU A 356 13.75 -7.68 24.35
C GLU A 356 12.39 -8.20 24.83
N LEU A 357 11.35 -7.35 24.79
CA LEU A 357 9.99 -7.71 25.17
C LEU A 357 9.48 -8.90 24.36
N GLY A 358 9.53 -8.84 23.04
CA GLY A 358 9.02 -9.91 22.19
C GLY A 358 9.93 -11.12 22.12
N SER A 359 11.23 -11.00 22.44
CA SER A 359 12.08 -12.18 22.70
C SER A 359 11.68 -12.90 23.98
N ALA A 360 11.31 -12.17 25.03
CA ALA A 360 10.92 -12.73 26.31
C ALA A 360 9.49 -13.27 26.34
N LYS A 361 8.53 -12.54 25.73
CA LYS A 361 7.08 -12.82 25.84
C LYS A 361 6.43 -13.31 24.53
N GLY A 362 7.11 -13.16 23.40
CA GLY A 362 6.53 -13.35 22.07
C GLY A 362 5.52 -12.24 21.70
N LEU A 363 5.31 -12.03 20.41
CA LEU A 363 4.32 -11.07 19.89
C LEU A 363 3.38 -11.77 18.90
N PHE A 364 2.09 -11.46 18.94
CA PHE A 364 1.05 -12.01 18.05
C PHE A 364 1.24 -11.50 16.61
N GLY A 365 1.56 -10.21 16.47
CA GLY A 365 1.77 -9.48 15.24
C GLY A 365 3.22 -9.42 14.78
N ALA A 366 4.11 -10.27 15.33
CA ALA A 366 5.55 -10.20 15.06
C ALA A 366 5.89 -10.12 13.57
N ASN A 367 5.11 -10.81 12.73
CA ASN A 367 5.25 -10.85 11.27
C ASN A 367 4.77 -9.60 10.51
N LEU A 368 4.21 -8.60 11.22
CA LEU A 368 3.68 -7.36 10.67
C LEU A 368 4.54 -6.14 11.04
N TYR A 369 5.63 -6.37 11.77
CA TYR A 369 6.58 -5.34 12.23
C TYR A 369 7.83 -5.33 11.35
N ALA A 370 8.45 -4.16 11.16
CA ALA A 370 9.59 -3.97 10.25
C ALA A 370 10.94 -3.89 10.99
N SER A 371 12.07 -4.13 10.29
CA SER A 371 13.45 -4.00 10.82
C SER A 371 14.49 -3.58 9.78
N PRO A 372 15.60 -2.91 10.17
CA PRO A 372 15.76 -2.10 11.39
C PRO A 372 14.88 -0.87 11.26
N PRO A 373 14.15 -0.48 12.34
CA PRO A 373 12.76 -0.06 12.26
C PRO A 373 12.52 0.87 11.05
N ALA A 374 12.18 0.24 9.93
CA ALA A 374 11.57 0.96 8.84
C ALA A 374 10.21 1.42 9.34
N ARG A 375 9.69 2.48 8.75
CA ARG A 375 8.47 3.09 9.22
C ARG A 375 7.32 2.09 9.18
N MET A 376 6.86 1.66 10.35
CA MET A 376 5.69 0.79 10.45
C MET A 376 4.45 1.56 10.01
N SER A 377 3.55 0.86 9.30
CA SER A 377 2.22 1.39 9.01
C SER A 377 1.49 1.74 10.31
N ARG A 378 0.53 2.68 10.26
CA ARG A 378 -0.31 3.03 11.42
C ARG A 378 -1.02 1.80 12.02
N VAL A 379 -1.48 0.88 11.17
CA VAL A 379 -2.09 -0.39 11.58
C VAL A 379 -1.10 -1.27 12.34
N SER A 380 0.11 -1.45 11.81
CA SER A 380 1.18 -2.20 12.49
C SER A 380 1.55 -1.56 13.83
N LEU A 381 1.67 -0.23 13.88
CA LEU A 381 2.01 0.47 15.13
C LEU A 381 0.86 0.36 16.15
N ARG A 382 -0.41 0.42 15.72
CA ARG A 382 -1.59 0.21 16.56
C ARG A 382 -1.66 -1.20 17.11
N LEU A 383 -1.39 -2.21 16.29
CA LEU A 383 -1.30 -3.59 16.73
C LEU A 383 -0.22 -3.72 17.81
N LEU A 384 0.96 -3.14 17.59
CA LEU A 384 2.05 -3.15 18.57
C LEU A 384 1.67 -2.47 19.88
N ALA A 385 0.93 -1.36 19.84
CA ALA A 385 0.42 -0.67 21.02
C ALA A 385 -0.53 -1.55 21.84
N LEU A 386 -1.48 -2.21 21.18
CA LEU A 386 -2.41 -3.14 21.83
C LEU A 386 -1.68 -4.35 22.40
N GLU A 387 -0.66 -4.87 21.71
CA GLU A 387 0.14 -5.97 22.25
C GLU A 387 0.92 -5.58 23.49
N VAL A 388 1.55 -4.40 23.51
CA VAL A 388 2.20 -3.86 24.71
C VAL A 388 1.20 -3.74 25.85
N LEU A 389 0.01 -3.20 25.61
CA LEU A 389 -1.05 -3.11 26.61
C LEU A 389 -1.50 -4.48 27.10
N TYR A 390 -1.67 -5.46 26.21
CA TYR A 390 -2.01 -6.82 26.60
C TYR A 390 -0.93 -7.45 27.49
N LEU A 391 0.35 -7.24 27.18
CA LEU A 391 1.47 -7.88 27.87
C LEU A 391 1.88 -7.20 29.19
N GLU A 392 1.72 -5.89 29.29
CA GLU A 392 2.19 -5.07 30.42
C GLU A 392 1.04 -4.43 31.20
N GLY A 393 -0.17 -4.37 30.62
CA GLY A 393 -1.29 -3.58 31.12
C GLY A 393 -1.03 -2.09 31.03
N GLY A 394 -1.98 -1.28 31.49
CA GLY A 394 -1.81 0.15 31.67
C GLY A 394 -2.57 0.98 30.65
N PHE A 395 -1.99 2.09 30.24
CA PHE A 395 -2.64 3.13 29.45
C PHE A 395 -1.81 3.43 28.20
N PHE A 396 -2.50 3.62 27.08
CA PHE A 396 -1.92 4.06 25.82
C PHE A 396 -2.72 5.23 25.25
N GLY A 397 -2.04 6.28 24.78
CA GLY A 397 -2.68 7.43 24.16
C GLY A 397 -1.78 8.14 23.14
N PRO A 398 -2.34 8.90 22.19
CA PRO A 398 -1.57 9.65 21.20
C PRO A 398 -0.82 10.80 21.83
N LEU A 399 0.44 11.02 21.46
CA LEU A 399 1.24 12.09 22.05
C LEU A 399 0.59 13.48 21.89
N ALA A 400 -0.10 13.72 20.77
CA ALA A 400 -0.78 14.99 20.47
C ALA A 400 -2.04 15.31 21.31
N ALA A 401 -2.61 14.35 22.07
CA ALA A 401 -3.90 14.53 22.74
C ALA A 401 -3.83 15.19 24.13
N ALA A 402 -2.64 15.29 24.76
CA ALA A 402 -2.51 15.63 26.18
C ALA A 402 -2.86 17.07 26.60
N LYS A 403 -2.94 18.04 25.67
CA LYS A 403 -3.01 19.47 26.04
C LYS A 403 -4.37 19.92 26.57
N ASN A 404 -5.45 19.22 26.21
CA ASN A 404 -6.82 19.61 26.55
C ASN A 404 -7.37 18.92 27.82
N LEU A 405 -6.52 18.18 28.54
CA LEU A 405 -6.90 17.50 29.78
C LEU A 405 -6.60 18.39 31.00
N PRO A 406 -7.62 18.84 31.75
CA PRO A 406 -7.39 19.36 33.10
C PRO A 406 -6.78 18.23 33.92
N ALA A 407 -5.52 18.37 34.34
CA ALA A 407 -4.78 17.31 35.03
C ALA A 407 -5.52 16.71 36.24
N SER A 408 -6.33 17.53 36.94
CA SER A 408 -7.17 17.10 38.05
C SER A 408 -8.33 16.18 37.65
N GLU A 409 -8.95 16.42 36.49
CA GLU A 409 -10.12 15.67 36.01
C GLU A 409 -9.69 14.37 35.33
N ALA A 410 -8.64 14.44 34.49
CA ALA A 410 -8.04 13.28 33.85
C ALA A 410 -7.50 12.26 34.88
N GLY A 411 -6.83 12.77 35.92
CA GLY A 411 -6.37 11.95 37.03
C GLY A 411 -7.53 11.23 37.71
N ALA A 412 -8.63 11.92 38.02
CA ALA A 412 -9.79 11.29 38.67
C ALA A 412 -10.45 10.19 37.83
N VAL A 413 -10.62 10.43 36.51
CA VAL A 413 -11.14 9.43 35.57
C VAL A 413 -10.22 8.23 35.49
N ALA A 414 -8.91 8.46 35.37
CA ALA A 414 -7.95 7.37 35.29
C ALA A 414 -7.86 6.58 36.61
N GLU A 415 -7.95 7.21 37.77
CA GLU A 415 -8.04 6.52 39.06
C GLU A 415 -9.31 5.65 39.16
N ALA A 416 -10.45 6.13 38.64
CA ALA A 416 -11.67 5.34 38.58
C ALA A 416 -11.54 4.13 37.64
N VAL A 417 -10.88 4.29 36.49
CA VAL A 417 -10.58 3.19 35.55
C VAL A 417 -9.60 2.18 36.16
N VAL A 418 -8.55 2.65 36.86
CA VAL A 418 -7.63 1.79 37.61
C VAL A 418 -8.38 0.96 38.65
N ALA A 419 -9.29 1.59 39.39
CA ALA A 419 -10.09 0.94 40.43
C ALA A 419 -11.13 -0.04 39.88
N ALA A 420 -11.75 0.28 38.74
CA ALA A 420 -12.69 -0.60 38.06
C ALA A 420 -12.00 -1.87 37.58
N GLY A 421 -10.76 -1.75 37.09
CA GLY A 421 -9.99 -2.86 36.55
C GLY A 421 -10.75 -3.58 35.42
N GLY A 422 -10.34 -4.82 35.15
CA GLY A 422 -11.20 -5.76 34.42
C GLY A 422 -10.64 -6.30 33.12
N ASP A 423 -11.48 -7.13 32.50
CA ASP A 423 -11.15 -7.96 31.34
C ASP A 423 -11.40 -7.26 29.99
N GLU A 424 -12.11 -6.13 30.00
CA GLU A 424 -12.44 -5.36 28.80
C GLU A 424 -11.44 -4.23 28.53
N LEU A 425 -11.29 -3.87 27.25
CA LEU A 425 -10.52 -2.68 26.86
C LEU A 425 -11.37 -1.44 27.10
N VAL A 426 -10.96 -0.62 28.05
CA VAL A 426 -11.66 0.60 28.45
C VAL A 426 -11.16 1.76 27.59
N ASP A 427 -12.10 2.49 27.01
CA ASP A 427 -11.84 3.77 26.38
C ASP A 427 -12.24 4.89 27.34
N LEU A 428 -11.34 5.85 27.57
CA LEU A 428 -11.57 6.95 28.50
C LEU A 428 -12.50 8.04 27.94
N GLU A 429 -13.12 7.84 26.78
CA GLU A 429 -14.11 8.78 26.19
C GLU A 429 -15.44 8.89 26.95
N ARG A 430 -15.72 8.03 27.93
CA ARG A 430 -17.00 8.02 28.65
C ARG A 430 -16.85 7.56 30.10
N VAL A 431 -16.70 8.51 31.03
CA VAL A 431 -17.08 8.27 32.43
C VAL A 431 -18.16 9.27 32.80
N ASP A 432 -19.41 8.81 32.70
CA ASP A 432 -20.59 9.51 33.21
C ASP A 432 -20.51 9.54 34.74
N SER A 433 -20.22 10.71 35.30
CA SER A 433 -20.24 10.93 36.74
C SER A 433 -21.04 12.18 37.06
N ASP A 434 -22.35 12.01 37.30
CA ASP A 434 -23.31 12.88 38.02
C ASP A 434 -23.25 14.42 37.86
N ARG A 435 -22.46 14.95 36.91
CA ARG A 435 -22.15 16.39 36.76
C ARG A 435 -22.09 16.87 35.31
N GLY A 436 -22.47 16.05 34.35
CA GLY A 436 -22.77 16.49 32.98
C GLY A 436 -21.62 17.17 32.22
N ARG A 437 -20.38 16.65 32.32
CA ARG A 437 -19.28 17.05 31.44
C ARG A 437 -18.76 15.84 30.67
N VAL A 438 -18.79 15.93 29.35
CA VAL A 438 -18.32 14.91 28.40
C VAL A 438 -16.89 15.25 27.99
N PHE A 439 -15.96 14.29 28.06
CA PHE A 439 -14.63 14.40 27.47
C PHE A 439 -14.64 13.70 26.10
N GLU A 440 -15.09 14.39 25.06
CA GLU A 440 -14.99 13.86 23.70
C GLU A 440 -13.52 13.91 23.20
N GLY A 441 -13.01 12.80 22.65
CA GLY A 441 -11.83 12.79 21.80
C GLY A 441 -10.46 12.61 22.47
N LEU A 442 -10.36 11.88 23.59
CA LEU A 442 -9.07 11.62 24.23
C LEU A 442 -8.26 10.52 23.55
N GLY A 443 -8.92 9.54 22.93
CA GLY A 443 -8.25 8.39 22.29
C GLY A 443 -7.35 7.58 23.23
N VAL A 444 -7.56 7.66 24.54
CA VAL A 444 -6.78 6.92 25.54
C VAL A 444 -7.49 5.60 25.84
N ILE A 445 -6.78 4.51 25.62
CA ILE A 445 -7.25 3.16 25.93
C ILE A 445 -6.47 2.57 27.09
N ALA A 446 -7.13 1.74 27.89
CA ALA A 446 -6.55 1.11 29.05
C ALA A 446 -7.07 -0.31 29.25
N CYS A 447 -6.20 -1.21 29.69
CA CYS A 447 -6.60 -2.55 30.10
C CYS A 447 -5.63 -3.14 31.12
N ALA A 448 -6.11 -4.16 31.85
CA ALA A 448 -5.24 -4.95 32.70
C ALA A 448 -4.43 -5.95 31.84
N PRO A 449 -3.24 -6.38 32.30
CA PRO A 449 -2.46 -7.39 31.60
C PRO A 449 -3.29 -8.66 31.39
N GLY A 450 -3.25 -9.22 30.18
CA GLY A 450 -4.00 -10.43 29.83
C GLY A 450 -5.49 -10.20 29.54
N SER A 451 -5.96 -8.97 29.35
CA SER A 451 -7.35 -8.64 29.00
C SER A 451 -7.82 -9.36 27.72
N SER A 452 -8.94 -10.09 27.83
CA SER A 452 -9.58 -10.76 26.71
C SER A 452 -10.19 -9.76 25.71
N GLY A 453 -10.71 -8.63 26.19
CA GLY A 453 -11.19 -7.53 25.35
C GLY A 453 -10.07 -6.96 24.47
N CYS A 454 -8.88 -6.75 25.04
CA CYS A 454 -7.71 -6.33 24.29
C CYS A 454 -7.28 -7.40 23.26
N ALA A 455 -7.24 -8.68 23.65
CA ALA A 455 -6.90 -9.77 22.75
C ALA A 455 -7.87 -9.89 21.55
N ARG A 456 -9.16 -9.63 21.73
CA ARG A 456 -10.15 -9.60 20.64
C ARG A 456 -9.86 -8.50 19.61
N GLU A 457 -9.46 -7.31 20.06
CA GLU A 457 -9.11 -6.22 19.14
C GLU A 457 -7.80 -6.50 18.39
N ILE A 458 -6.81 -7.12 19.06
CA ILE A 458 -5.58 -7.61 18.42
C ILE A 458 -5.96 -8.64 17.34
N GLU A 459 -6.84 -9.59 17.64
CA GLU A 459 -7.29 -10.61 16.69
C GLU A 459 -8.00 -9.99 15.48
N ALA A 460 -8.89 -9.02 15.69
CA ALA A 460 -9.59 -8.33 14.61
C ALA A 460 -8.59 -7.61 13.67
N LEU A 461 -7.66 -6.83 14.21
CA LEU A 461 -6.61 -6.19 13.40
C LEU A 461 -5.75 -7.19 12.65
N TYR A 462 -5.42 -8.31 13.31
CA TYR A 462 -4.63 -9.37 12.71
C TYR A 462 -5.34 -10.03 11.52
N ARG A 463 -6.67 -10.15 11.60
CA ARG A 463 -7.53 -10.65 10.52
C ARG A 463 -7.79 -9.63 9.41
N GLY A 464 -7.31 -8.39 9.57
CA GLY A 464 -7.58 -7.28 8.65
C GLY A 464 -9.00 -6.73 8.77
N GLU A 465 -9.67 -7.00 9.90
CA GLU A 465 -10.99 -6.44 10.17
C GLU A 465 -10.86 -4.96 10.58
N PRO A 466 -11.75 -4.07 10.08
CA PRO A 466 -11.78 -2.70 10.55
C PRO A 466 -12.19 -2.68 12.02
N LEU A 467 -11.39 -2.04 12.88
CA LEU A 467 -11.78 -1.82 14.26
C LEU A 467 -12.85 -0.72 14.35
N PRO A 468 -13.73 -0.76 15.37
CA PRO A 468 -14.61 0.37 15.65
C PRO A 468 -13.79 1.65 15.85
N LEU A 469 -14.15 2.70 15.11
CA LEU A 469 -13.66 4.07 15.35
C LEU A 469 -14.20 4.52 16.71
N ARG A 470 -13.36 4.49 17.76
CA ARG A 470 -13.65 5.14 19.04
C ARG A 470 -12.90 6.48 19.06
N GLY A 471 -13.61 7.52 18.67
CA GLY A 471 -13.06 8.86 18.55
C GLY A 471 -12.01 9.07 17.45
N PRO A 472 -11.62 10.32 17.21
CA PRO A 472 -10.77 10.73 16.08
C PRO A 472 -9.27 10.40 16.23
N ALA A 473 -8.84 9.61 17.22
CA ALA A 473 -7.42 9.59 17.61
C ALA A 473 -6.79 8.26 18.10
N ILE A 474 -7.39 7.06 18.02
CA ILE A 474 -6.75 5.84 18.61
C ILE A 474 -5.45 5.40 17.93
N THR A 475 -4.97 6.06 16.87
CA THR A 475 -3.72 5.67 16.24
C THR A 475 -2.51 6.13 17.06
N PRO A 476 -1.57 5.21 17.38
CA PRO A 476 -0.24 5.61 17.77
C PRO A 476 0.32 6.54 16.72
N ASP A 477 0.93 7.62 17.17
CA ASP A 477 1.37 8.65 16.26
C ASP A 477 2.59 8.19 15.47
N SER A 478 2.37 7.77 14.22
CA SER A 478 3.42 7.30 13.33
C SER A 478 4.43 8.41 13.00
N ALA A 479 4.07 9.69 13.12
CA ALA A 479 5.07 10.75 13.03
C ALA A 479 5.89 10.81 14.33
N ALA A 480 5.25 10.83 15.49
CA ALA A 480 5.94 10.91 16.77
C ALA A 480 6.86 9.72 17.07
N ALA A 481 6.53 8.53 16.57
CA ALA A 481 7.34 7.34 16.75
C ALA A 481 8.62 7.33 15.90
N TYR A 482 8.66 8.03 14.76
CA TYR A 482 9.75 7.91 13.79
C TYR A 482 10.45 9.23 13.44
N GLU A 483 9.74 10.34 13.45
CA GLU A 483 10.24 11.63 12.97
C GLU A 483 11.15 12.32 13.99
N ASN A 484 12.10 13.10 13.49
CA ASN A 484 12.97 13.91 14.33
C ASN A 484 12.29 15.24 14.65
N PHE A 485 12.16 15.56 15.93
CA PHE A 485 11.57 16.80 16.38
C PHE A 485 12.64 17.81 16.77
N PRO A 486 12.52 19.07 16.32
CA PRO A 486 13.40 20.12 16.79
C PRO A 486 13.17 20.39 18.29
N ASN A 487 14.23 20.84 18.98
CA ASN A 487 14.16 21.23 20.39
C ASN A 487 13.51 22.62 20.62
N TRP A 488 13.00 23.27 19.57
CA TRP A 488 12.30 24.55 19.62
C TRP A 488 10.82 24.37 19.23
N ASP A 489 9.96 25.26 19.72
CA ASP A 489 8.54 25.28 19.31
C ASP A 489 8.28 26.48 18.42
N ARG A 490 7.29 26.32 17.56
CA ARG A 490 6.62 27.43 16.92
C ARG A 490 5.41 27.84 17.75
N TYR A 491 5.22 29.14 17.93
CA TYR A 491 3.95 29.64 18.39
C TYR A 491 3.01 29.77 17.20
N LEU A 492 1.94 28.97 17.12
CA LEU A 492 0.99 29.06 16.01
C LEU A 492 0.08 30.29 16.11
N GLY A 493 -0.16 30.79 17.32
CA GLY A 493 -1.21 31.78 17.57
C GLY A 493 -2.62 31.21 17.67
N ALA A 494 -2.81 29.89 17.56
CA ALA A 494 -4.09 29.20 17.68
C ALA A 494 -4.04 28.09 18.75
N ALA A 495 -5.19 27.73 19.31
CA ALA A 495 -5.28 26.72 20.36
C ALA A 495 -5.55 25.31 19.81
N GLU A 496 -6.12 25.19 18.60
CA GLU A 496 -6.42 23.91 17.95
C GLU A 496 -6.23 23.96 16.42
N ILE A 497 -5.91 22.81 15.82
CA ILE A 497 -5.91 22.58 14.37
C ILE A 497 -7.00 21.54 14.04
N TRP A 498 -7.76 21.77 12.98
CA TRP A 498 -8.72 20.83 12.41
C TRP A 498 -8.31 20.42 11.00
N ASP A 499 -8.26 19.12 10.73
CA ASP A 499 -8.14 18.54 9.39
C ASP A 499 -9.52 18.07 8.93
N LEU A 500 -10.16 18.86 8.06
CA LEU A 500 -11.42 18.52 7.41
C LEU A 500 -11.22 17.82 6.07
N ALA A 501 -9.97 17.75 5.60
CA ALA A 501 -9.61 17.13 4.34
C ALA A 501 -9.42 15.61 4.47
N GLY A 502 -9.58 15.07 5.69
CA GLY A 502 -9.17 13.74 6.17
C GLY A 502 -9.39 12.54 5.23
N SER A 503 -8.80 11.39 5.57
CA SER A 503 -9.01 10.14 4.79
C SER A 503 -10.39 9.51 5.04
N ALA A 504 -10.81 8.58 4.18
CA ALA A 504 -12.00 7.73 4.40
C ALA A 504 -11.93 6.96 5.75
N ASP A 505 -10.72 6.80 6.30
CA ASP A 505 -10.46 6.13 7.57
C ASP A 505 -10.38 7.10 8.76
N GLY A 506 -10.63 8.41 8.56
CA GLY A 506 -10.56 9.43 9.62
C GLY A 506 -9.15 9.82 10.06
N GLU A 507 -8.16 9.64 9.17
CA GLU A 507 -6.74 9.78 9.52
C GLU A 507 -6.15 11.14 9.08
N PRO A 508 -5.32 11.81 9.91
CA PRO A 508 -4.73 13.11 9.56
C PRO A 508 -3.64 12.99 8.50
N ALA A 509 -3.53 14.01 7.64
CA ALA A 509 -2.40 14.16 6.72
C ALA A 509 -1.07 14.29 7.51
N GLU A 510 -0.05 13.54 7.11
CA GLU A 510 1.19 13.44 7.87
C GLU A 510 1.94 14.77 8.01
N GLY A 511 1.96 15.57 6.94
CA GLY A 511 2.57 16.89 6.96
C GLY A 511 1.92 17.84 7.97
N LEU A 512 0.59 17.74 8.13
CA LEU A 512 -0.19 18.47 9.12
C LEU A 512 0.08 17.97 10.53
N LEU A 513 0.22 16.65 10.70
CA LEU A 513 0.59 16.06 11.99
C LEU A 513 1.96 16.56 12.46
N HIS A 514 2.97 16.53 11.59
CA HIS A 514 4.30 17.10 11.90
C HIS A 514 4.23 18.61 12.20
N TYR A 515 3.40 19.36 11.46
CA TYR A 515 3.16 20.77 11.73
C TYR A 515 2.55 20.99 13.12
N ALA A 516 1.52 20.24 13.49
CA ALA A 516 0.86 20.28 14.79
C ALA A 516 1.85 20.00 15.93
N TYR A 517 2.74 19.02 15.77
CA TYR A 517 3.84 18.76 16.71
C TYR A 517 4.76 19.94 16.89
N SER A 518 5.24 20.54 15.79
CA SER A 518 6.15 21.69 15.81
C SER A 518 5.52 22.92 16.46
N CYS A 519 4.21 23.07 16.34
CA CYS A 519 3.43 24.19 16.86
C CYS A 519 2.94 23.99 18.31
N ARG A 520 3.03 22.77 18.86
CA ARG A 520 2.37 22.37 20.12
C ARG A 520 0.87 22.67 20.14
N VAL A 521 0.20 22.37 19.04
CA VAL A 521 -1.24 22.57 18.89
C VAL A 521 -1.88 21.22 18.58
N PRO A 522 -2.91 20.78 19.31
CA PRO A 522 -3.61 19.53 19.02
C PRO A 522 -4.22 19.55 17.62
N LEU A 523 -4.14 18.41 16.94
CA LEU A 523 -4.76 18.18 15.63
C LEU A 523 -5.99 17.29 15.82
N LYS A 524 -7.16 17.79 15.42
CA LYS A 524 -8.42 17.05 15.35
C LYS A 524 -8.72 16.71 13.90
N VAL A 525 -9.28 15.54 13.64
CA VAL A 525 -9.62 15.08 12.28
C VAL A 525 -11.11 14.83 12.19
N ALA A 526 -11.74 15.39 11.16
CA ALA A 526 -13.11 15.05 10.82
C ALA A 526 -13.11 13.78 9.96
N PRO A 527 -13.85 12.72 10.33
CA PRO A 527 -13.98 11.54 9.49
C PRO A 527 -14.62 11.91 8.15
N ALA A 528 -13.99 11.52 7.04
CA ALA A 528 -14.61 11.69 5.72
C ALA A 528 -15.79 10.73 5.60
N VAL A 529 -16.98 11.26 5.29
CA VAL A 529 -18.22 10.46 5.30
C VAL A 529 -18.29 9.48 4.11
N SER A 530 -17.65 9.81 2.97
CA SER A 530 -17.18 8.92 1.90
C SER A 530 -16.55 9.78 0.78
N GLU A 531 -15.98 9.20 -0.29
CA GLU A 531 -15.63 9.99 -1.51
C GLU A 531 -16.85 10.65 -2.18
N SER A 532 -18.06 10.14 -1.90
CA SER A 532 -19.33 10.58 -2.50
C SER A 532 -20.17 11.50 -1.60
N GLU A 533 -19.81 11.68 -0.33
CA GLU A 533 -20.56 12.52 0.61
C GLU A 533 -19.66 13.63 1.17
N PRO A 534 -20.13 14.90 1.21
CA PRO A 534 -19.33 16.02 1.65
C PRO A 534 -18.98 15.90 3.15
N PRO A 535 -17.78 16.33 3.59
CA PRO A 535 -17.45 16.38 5.01
C PRO A 535 -18.40 17.36 5.72
N THR A 536 -19.08 16.88 6.75
CA THR A 536 -19.89 17.75 7.62
C THR A 536 -18.98 18.35 8.68
N LEU A 537 -19.16 19.65 8.96
CA LEU A 537 -18.42 20.30 10.05
C LEU A 537 -18.77 19.61 11.38
N PRO A 538 -17.77 19.13 12.13
CA PRO A 538 -17.99 18.53 13.44
C PRO A 538 -18.65 19.55 14.39
N LYS A 539 -19.59 19.10 15.23
CA LYS A 539 -20.34 20.00 16.13
C LYS A 539 -19.42 20.72 17.10
N GLU A 540 -18.35 20.05 17.51
CA GLU A 540 -17.35 20.53 18.45
C GLU A 540 -16.58 21.72 17.87
N LEU A 541 -16.42 21.80 16.54
CA LEU A 541 -15.84 22.96 15.85
C LEU A 541 -16.78 24.17 15.87
N LEU A 542 -18.10 23.96 15.96
CA LEU A 542 -19.09 25.05 16.01
C LEU A 542 -19.12 25.76 17.35
N ASP A 543 -18.70 25.08 18.42
CA ASP A 543 -18.83 25.57 19.80
C ASP A 543 -17.51 26.12 20.37
N VAL A 544 -16.47 26.29 19.55
CA VAL A 544 -15.15 26.78 20.01
C VAL A 544 -15.17 28.27 20.35
N ASP A 545 -14.63 28.63 21.51
CA ASP A 545 -14.52 30.00 22.02
C ASP A 545 -13.11 30.61 21.88
N HIS A 546 -12.19 29.85 21.27
CA HIS A 546 -10.78 30.19 21.09
C HIS A 546 -10.38 30.12 19.61
N ARG A 547 -9.20 30.65 19.27
CA ARG A 547 -8.73 30.68 17.88
C ARG A 547 -8.39 29.28 17.39
N VAL A 548 -8.90 28.92 16.20
CA VAL A 548 -8.70 27.62 15.56
C VAL A 548 -8.19 27.78 14.13
N VAL A 549 -7.31 26.86 13.70
CA VAL A 549 -6.86 26.74 12.31
C VAL A 549 -7.55 25.53 11.69
N VAL A 550 -8.15 25.69 10.53
CA VAL A 550 -8.89 24.64 9.84
C VAL A 550 -8.25 24.42 8.47
N PHE A 551 -7.87 23.19 8.17
CA PHE A 551 -7.35 22.77 6.88
C PHE A 551 -8.41 22.00 6.11
N THR A 552 -8.62 22.40 4.86
CA THR A 552 -9.61 21.82 3.94
C THR A 552 -8.96 21.12 2.75
N SER A 553 -7.64 21.27 2.57
CA SER A 553 -6.87 20.61 1.52
C SER A 553 -5.91 19.56 2.08
N ARG A 554 -5.89 18.38 1.45
CA ARG A 554 -4.96 17.28 1.81
C ARG A 554 -3.50 17.62 1.52
N VAL A 555 -3.25 18.61 0.66
CA VAL A 555 -1.89 19.05 0.32
C VAL A 555 -1.41 20.20 1.21
N ALA A 556 -2.19 20.62 2.21
CA ALA A 556 -1.84 21.74 3.09
C ALA A 556 -0.43 21.62 3.70
N GLY A 557 -0.04 20.42 4.12
CA GLY A 557 1.28 20.15 4.70
C GLY A 557 2.46 20.37 3.74
N GLN A 558 2.23 20.54 2.43
CA GLN A 558 3.27 20.79 1.42
C GLN A 558 3.74 22.24 1.41
N TYR A 559 2.85 23.19 1.69
CA TYR A 559 3.13 24.62 1.62
C TYR A 559 3.74 25.14 2.92
N ARG A 560 4.93 24.62 3.27
CA ARG A 560 5.62 24.94 4.52
C ARG A 560 5.88 26.43 4.67
N GLN A 561 6.24 27.14 3.61
CA GLN A 561 6.51 28.58 3.71
C GLN A 561 5.25 29.38 4.10
N LEU A 562 4.11 29.09 3.47
CA LEU A 562 2.81 29.63 3.88
C LEU A 562 2.48 29.29 5.34
N LEU A 563 2.54 28.01 5.72
CA LEU A 563 2.18 27.57 7.07
C LEU A 563 3.10 28.20 8.13
N ASP A 564 4.41 28.19 7.90
CA ASP A 564 5.41 28.72 8.80
C ASP A 564 5.25 30.23 9.03
N SER A 565 4.61 30.94 8.09
CA SER A 565 4.35 32.38 8.14
C SER A 565 3.02 32.75 8.81
N VAL A 566 2.11 31.78 9.05
CA VAL A 566 0.81 31.99 9.71
C VAL A 566 0.93 32.77 11.03
N PRO A 567 1.87 32.46 11.93
CA PRO A 567 2.02 33.23 13.18
C PRO A 567 2.33 34.71 12.95
N GLY A 568 3.15 35.01 11.94
CA GLY A 568 3.50 36.38 11.56
C GLY A 568 2.29 37.13 10.99
N PHE A 569 1.49 36.47 10.16
CA PHE A 569 0.25 37.04 9.64
C PHE A 569 -0.74 37.33 10.78
N LEU A 570 -0.93 36.40 11.71
CA LEU A 570 -1.80 36.59 12.86
C LEU A 570 -1.31 37.73 13.77
N ALA A 571 0.00 37.80 14.04
CA ALA A 571 0.57 38.89 14.82
C ALA A 571 0.38 40.26 14.16
N SER A 572 0.49 40.35 12.82
CA SER A 572 0.23 41.58 12.06
C SER A 572 -1.24 42.00 12.21
N LEU A 573 -2.17 41.07 12.01
CA LEU A 573 -3.60 41.34 12.10
C LEU A 573 -4.02 41.74 13.53
N ASP A 574 -3.46 41.08 14.55
CA ASP A 574 -3.73 41.39 15.95
C ASP A 574 -3.13 42.75 16.39
N GLY A 575 -1.96 43.12 15.85
CA GLY A 575 -1.22 44.33 16.22
C GLY A 575 -1.75 45.63 15.59
N GLU A 576 -2.41 45.56 14.43
CA GLU A 576 -2.94 46.73 13.72
C GLU A 576 -4.24 47.32 14.32
N HIS A 577 -4.76 46.76 15.42
CA HIS A 577 -6.13 46.99 15.90
C HIS A 577 -7.20 46.75 14.80
N CYS A 578 -6.88 45.91 13.82
CA CYS A 578 -7.78 45.51 12.77
C CYS A 578 -8.78 44.50 13.33
N ASP A 579 -10.06 44.86 13.40
CA ASP A 579 -11.13 43.89 13.58
C ASP A 579 -11.11 42.96 12.35
N TRP A 580 -10.68 41.71 12.53
CA TRP A 580 -10.70 40.67 11.50
C TRP A 580 -11.55 39.49 11.98
N ASP A 581 -12.36 38.93 11.08
CA ASP A 581 -13.28 37.83 11.40
C ASP A 581 -12.74 36.48 10.90
N LEU A 582 -12.00 36.49 9.78
CA LEU A 582 -11.53 35.30 9.10
C LEU A 582 -10.23 35.58 8.33
N LEU A 583 -9.25 34.67 8.45
CA LEU A 583 -8.05 34.63 7.61
C LEU A 583 -8.08 33.39 6.73
N LEU A 584 -8.11 33.57 5.42
CA LEU A 584 -8.05 32.49 4.44
C LEU A 584 -6.61 32.15 4.10
N LEU A 585 -6.29 30.87 3.99
CA LEU A 585 -4.97 30.38 3.56
C LEU A 585 -5.09 29.87 2.12
N SER A 586 -4.25 30.37 1.22
CA SER A 586 -4.32 30.02 -0.20
C SER A 586 -2.95 29.99 -0.87
N VAL A 587 -2.88 29.34 -2.02
CA VAL A 587 -1.75 29.39 -2.94
C VAL A 587 -2.23 29.84 -4.30
N GLU A 588 -1.42 30.63 -5.00
CA GLU A 588 -1.79 31.22 -6.28
C GLU A 588 -0.65 31.06 -7.29
N TRP A 589 -0.97 30.66 -8.51
CA TRP A 589 -0.04 30.45 -9.62
C TRP A 589 -0.24 31.48 -10.72
N ASN A 590 0.80 31.72 -11.51
CA ASN A 590 0.84 32.80 -12.49
C ASN A 590 0.54 34.18 -11.85
N ALA A 591 1.02 34.39 -10.63
CA ALA A 591 0.77 35.59 -9.84
C ALA A 591 2.08 36.26 -9.45
N GLY A 592 2.25 37.51 -9.88
CA GLY A 592 3.47 38.29 -9.64
C GLY A 592 4.64 37.90 -10.55
N ASP A 593 5.72 38.67 -10.46
CA ASP A 593 6.98 38.42 -11.20
C ASP A 593 7.95 37.53 -10.41
N GLU A 594 7.76 37.41 -9.08
CA GLU A 594 8.59 36.64 -8.16
C GLU A 594 7.74 35.87 -7.15
N HIS A 595 8.35 34.87 -6.50
CA HIS A 595 7.71 34.15 -5.38
C HIS A 595 7.52 35.08 -4.18
N GLN A 596 6.29 35.18 -3.67
CA GLN A 596 5.92 36.14 -2.64
C GLN A 596 4.91 35.57 -1.64
N LEU A 597 5.07 35.96 -0.38
CA LEU A 597 4.11 35.71 0.70
C LEU A 597 3.45 37.02 1.10
N GLU A 598 2.12 37.07 1.03
CA GLU A 598 1.37 38.29 1.29
C GLU A 598 0.14 38.00 2.15
N VAL A 599 -0.22 38.97 2.99
CA VAL A 599 -1.53 39.02 3.66
C VAL A 599 -2.23 40.31 3.25
N TYR A 600 -3.48 40.22 2.80
CA TYR A 600 -4.24 41.40 2.38
C TYR A 600 -5.73 41.27 2.73
N ARG A 601 -6.38 42.42 2.92
CA ARG A 601 -7.84 42.50 3.12
C ARG A 601 -8.58 42.36 1.80
N VAL A 602 -9.63 41.56 1.79
CA VAL A 602 -10.50 41.42 0.62
C VAL A 602 -11.23 42.73 0.35
N SER A 603 -10.97 43.32 -0.82
CA SER A 603 -11.52 44.61 -1.25
C SER A 603 -12.57 44.51 -2.36
N SER A 604 -12.74 43.33 -2.98
CA SER A 604 -13.76 43.08 -4.00
C SER A 604 -14.25 41.63 -3.99
N GLY A 605 -15.51 41.42 -4.38
CA GLY A 605 -16.08 40.07 -4.56
C GLY A 605 -15.65 39.37 -5.86
N VAL A 606 -14.78 39.99 -6.67
CA VAL A 606 -14.31 39.43 -7.94
C VAL A 606 -13.24 38.37 -7.66
N ARG A 607 -13.41 37.20 -8.27
CA ARG A 607 -12.60 36.00 -7.99
C ARG A 607 -11.44 35.86 -8.96
N PRO A 608 -10.25 35.43 -8.52
CA PRO A 608 -9.25 34.88 -9.43
C PRO A 608 -9.75 33.53 -10.02
N PRO A 609 -9.34 33.17 -11.26
CA PRO A 609 -9.73 31.93 -11.92
C PRO A 609 -9.36 30.66 -11.12
N LYS A 610 -10.23 29.64 -11.13
CA LYS A 610 -10.06 28.39 -10.35
C LYS A 610 -8.79 27.60 -10.71
N ASP A 611 -8.31 27.73 -11.94
CA ASP A 611 -7.07 27.13 -12.44
C ASP A 611 -5.80 27.80 -11.90
N ARG A 612 -5.94 28.98 -11.26
CA ARG A 612 -4.81 29.78 -10.75
C ARG A 612 -4.72 29.84 -9.23
N LYS A 613 -5.71 29.34 -8.49
CA LYS A 613 -5.73 29.49 -7.03
C LYS A 613 -6.30 28.26 -6.35
N GLU A 614 -5.63 27.79 -5.31
CA GLU A 614 -6.09 26.70 -4.45
C GLU A 614 -6.22 27.21 -3.01
N PHE A 615 -7.34 26.87 -2.35
CA PHE A 615 -7.55 27.18 -0.95
C PHE A 615 -7.14 26.02 -0.07
N ILE A 616 -6.28 26.34 0.89
CA ILE A 616 -5.63 25.35 1.74
C ILE A 616 -6.40 25.16 3.05
N GLY A 617 -6.98 26.24 3.56
CA GLY A 617 -7.67 26.28 4.83
C GLY A 617 -8.00 27.71 5.27
N PHE A 618 -8.33 27.88 6.54
CA PHE A 618 -8.67 29.16 7.13
C PHE A 618 -8.39 29.20 8.64
N VAL A 619 -8.33 30.39 9.22
CA VAL A 619 -8.18 30.63 10.65
C VAL A 619 -9.35 31.48 11.12
N VAL A 620 -9.98 31.06 12.23
CA VAL A 620 -11.13 31.75 12.84
C VAL A 620 -10.76 32.18 14.26
N ASP A 621 -11.07 33.43 14.64
CA ASP A 621 -10.87 33.92 16.01
C ASP A 621 -12.06 33.53 16.92
N GLY A 622 -11.75 32.92 18.07
CA GLY A 622 -12.73 32.30 18.96
C GLY A 622 -13.83 33.22 19.51
N ARG A 623 -13.55 34.53 19.60
CA ARG A 623 -14.54 35.53 20.04
C ARG A 623 -15.71 35.68 19.06
N ARG A 624 -15.60 35.19 17.82
CA ARG A 624 -16.59 35.30 16.75
C ARG A 624 -16.84 33.97 16.00
N ALA A 625 -16.15 32.89 16.38
CA ALA A 625 -16.18 31.60 15.69
C ALA A 625 -17.54 30.88 15.69
N PRO A 626 -18.30 30.83 16.80
CA PRO A 626 -19.52 30.02 16.83
C PRO A 626 -20.61 30.48 15.87
N ALA A 627 -20.83 31.79 15.76
CA ALA A 627 -21.82 32.34 14.82
C ALA A 627 -21.43 32.11 13.36
N LEU A 628 -20.13 32.24 13.04
CA LEU A 628 -19.61 32.12 11.68
C LEU A 628 -19.65 30.68 11.17
N LEU A 629 -19.42 29.70 12.05
CA LEU A 629 -19.39 28.27 11.73
C LEU A 629 -20.80 27.63 11.75
N HIS A 630 -21.71 28.08 12.62
CA HIS A 630 -23.08 27.56 12.71
C HIS A 630 -23.91 27.82 11.43
N ASP A 631 -23.61 28.88 10.68
CA ASP A 631 -24.25 29.21 9.40
C ASP A 631 -23.89 28.27 8.24
N PHE A 632 -22.87 27.42 8.40
CA PHE A 632 -22.50 26.40 7.42
C PHE A 632 -23.36 25.12 7.51
N VAL A 633 -23.92 24.83 8.69
CA VAL A 633 -24.53 23.52 9.02
C VAL A 633 -25.93 23.36 8.43
N GLY A 634 -26.51 24.44 7.90
CA GLY A 634 -27.93 24.51 7.55
C GLY A 634 -28.36 23.95 6.19
N GLN A 635 -27.47 23.49 5.29
CA GLN A 635 -27.90 23.12 3.93
C GLN A 635 -27.31 21.80 3.41
N LYS A 636 -28.21 20.91 2.94
CA LYS A 636 -27.90 19.71 2.15
C LYS A 636 -27.64 20.14 0.71
N GLY A 637 -26.42 19.92 0.20
CA GLY A 637 -26.04 20.14 -1.19
C GLY A 637 -24.67 19.53 -1.51
N GLU A 638 -24.42 19.23 -2.78
CA GLU A 638 -23.12 18.76 -3.28
C GLU A 638 -22.07 19.85 -3.02
N HIS A 639 -21.16 19.59 -2.09
CA HIS A 639 -20.11 20.54 -1.72
C HIS A 639 -18.73 19.93 -1.95
N ASP A 640 -18.03 20.36 -3.01
CA ASP A 640 -16.57 20.12 -3.15
C ASP A 640 -15.78 21.00 -2.17
N GLN A 641 -14.47 20.76 -2.00
CA GLN A 641 -13.59 21.56 -1.11
C GLN A 641 -13.61 23.08 -1.45
N GLN A 642 -13.86 23.42 -2.72
CA GLN A 642 -13.92 24.79 -3.22
C GLN A 642 -15.26 25.47 -2.89
N SER A 643 -16.33 24.70 -2.70
CA SER A 643 -17.69 25.19 -2.43
C SER A 643 -17.87 25.70 -0.99
N VAL A 644 -17.17 25.09 -0.02
CA VAL A 644 -17.08 25.56 1.37
C VAL A 644 -16.42 26.94 1.37
N PHE A 645 -15.35 27.09 0.59
CA PHE A 645 -14.67 28.37 0.41
C PHE A 645 -15.54 29.41 -0.32
N ASP A 646 -16.13 29.03 -1.46
CA ASP A 646 -16.93 29.93 -2.30
C ASP A 646 -18.13 30.50 -1.51
N PHE A 647 -18.72 29.69 -0.63
CA PHE A 647 -19.78 30.09 0.28
C PHE A 647 -19.30 31.11 1.32
N VAL A 648 -18.20 30.80 2.02
CA VAL A 648 -17.59 31.66 3.05
C VAL A 648 -17.21 33.00 2.49
N TYR A 649 -16.49 33.00 1.37
CA TYR A 649 -16.00 34.20 0.73
C TYR A 649 -17.15 35.09 0.25
N SER A 650 -18.13 34.51 -0.47
CA SER A 650 -19.23 35.30 -1.06
C SER A 650 -20.21 35.83 0.00
N ARG A 651 -20.55 35.03 1.00
CA ARG A 651 -21.55 35.40 2.01
C ARG A 651 -20.98 36.36 3.06
N LEU A 652 -19.81 36.08 3.62
CA LEU A 652 -19.21 36.94 4.64
C LEU A 652 -18.81 38.31 4.05
N TYR A 653 -18.39 38.35 2.78
CA TYR A 653 -18.14 39.60 2.08
C TYR A 653 -19.43 40.42 1.93
N ASN A 654 -20.54 39.78 1.55
CA ASN A 654 -21.85 40.43 1.43
C ASN A 654 -22.43 40.90 2.78
N GLU A 655 -22.07 40.25 3.89
CA GLU A 655 -22.43 40.64 5.25
C GLU A 655 -21.51 41.73 5.84
N GLY A 656 -20.54 42.24 5.08
CA GLY A 656 -19.64 43.32 5.49
C GLY A 656 -18.57 42.90 6.49
N ARG A 657 -18.28 41.59 6.59
CA ARG A 657 -17.26 41.04 7.50
C ARG A 657 -15.84 41.36 7.02
N SER A 658 -14.91 41.37 7.95
CA SER A 658 -13.51 41.69 7.71
C SER A 658 -12.72 40.41 7.39
N ILE A 659 -12.58 40.13 6.09
CA ILE A 659 -11.93 38.93 5.57
C ILE A 659 -10.53 39.27 5.07
N HIS A 660 -9.54 38.49 5.51
CA HIS A 660 -8.16 38.58 5.04
C HIS A 660 -7.77 37.30 4.32
N VAL A 661 -6.82 37.42 3.40
CA VAL A 661 -6.23 36.30 2.67
C VAL A 661 -4.73 36.33 2.87
N ALA A 662 -4.18 35.28 3.47
CA ALA A 662 -2.78 34.94 3.38
C ALA A 662 -2.56 34.05 2.15
N VAL A 663 -1.67 34.48 1.27
CA VAL A 663 -1.40 33.80 0.00
C VAL A 663 0.09 33.61 -0.22
N GLU A 664 0.46 32.42 -0.68
CA GLU A 664 1.77 32.16 -1.30
C GLU A 664 1.61 32.21 -2.82
N LYS A 665 2.26 33.21 -3.45
CA LYS A 665 2.18 33.48 -4.88
C LYS A 665 3.39 32.89 -5.59
N PHE A 666 3.13 32.17 -6.68
CA PHE A 666 4.12 31.62 -7.58
C PHE A 666 4.06 32.35 -8.93
N PRO A 667 5.21 32.80 -9.47
CA PRO A 667 5.26 33.51 -10.75
C PRO A 667 4.99 32.59 -11.95
N HIS A 668 5.05 31.28 -11.76
CA HIS A 668 4.90 30.29 -12.81
C HIS A 668 3.60 29.48 -12.68
N SER A 669 3.28 28.68 -13.70
CA SER A 669 2.13 27.79 -13.65
C SER A 669 2.33 26.70 -12.60
N ARG A 670 1.24 26.02 -12.23
CA ARG A 670 1.28 24.87 -11.32
C ARG A 670 2.22 23.77 -11.81
N GLU A 671 2.21 23.51 -13.12
CA GLU A 671 3.09 22.53 -13.77
C GLU A 671 4.56 22.97 -13.71
N ASP A 672 4.84 24.26 -13.94
CA ASP A 672 6.20 24.80 -13.88
C ASP A 672 6.77 24.75 -12.46
N ALA A 673 5.96 25.01 -11.43
CA ALA A 673 6.35 24.84 -10.03
C ALA A 673 6.72 23.38 -9.71
N LEU A 674 5.91 22.42 -10.18
CA LEU A 674 6.17 20.98 -10.04
C LEU A 674 7.43 20.53 -10.77
N LEU A 675 7.72 21.09 -11.95
CA LEU A 675 8.95 20.79 -12.70
C LEU A 675 10.20 21.23 -11.92
N LEU A 676 10.22 22.47 -11.45
CA LEU A 676 11.36 23.06 -10.74
C LEU A 676 11.64 22.33 -9.41
N GLU A 677 10.59 22.07 -8.63
CA GLU A 677 10.71 21.32 -7.37
C GLU A 677 11.11 19.85 -7.62
N GLY A 678 10.51 19.23 -8.64
CA GLY A 678 10.76 17.86 -9.06
C GLY A 678 12.21 17.57 -9.42
N MET A 679 12.86 18.47 -10.15
CA MET A 679 14.27 18.31 -10.53
C MET A 679 15.18 18.20 -9.30
N GLY A 680 14.95 19.03 -8.28
CA GLY A 680 15.72 18.98 -7.03
C GLY A 680 15.50 17.68 -6.25
N ARG A 681 14.27 17.19 -6.21
CA ARG A 681 13.88 15.94 -5.54
C ARG A 681 14.47 14.71 -6.23
N ILE A 682 14.44 14.66 -7.57
CA ILE A 682 15.04 13.58 -8.36
C ILE A 682 16.56 13.49 -8.15
N SER A 683 17.25 14.64 -8.12
CA SER A 683 18.68 14.69 -7.80
C SER A 683 18.99 14.07 -6.43
N ARG A 684 18.25 14.46 -5.39
CA ARG A 684 18.39 13.88 -4.03
C ARG A 684 18.08 12.39 -4.00
N ALA A 685 17.03 11.96 -4.71
CA ALA A 685 16.62 10.56 -4.78
C ALA A 685 17.71 9.68 -5.42
N PHE A 686 18.26 10.07 -6.57
CA PHE A 686 19.36 9.35 -7.21
C PHE A 686 20.61 9.28 -6.34
N GLN A 687 20.97 10.39 -5.69
CA GLN A 687 22.13 10.43 -4.80
C GLN A 687 21.95 9.50 -3.59
N ARG A 688 20.75 9.42 -3.02
CA ARG A 688 20.47 8.60 -1.84
C ARG A 688 20.40 7.11 -2.16
N VAL A 689 19.73 6.76 -3.26
CA VAL A 689 19.39 5.36 -3.56
C VAL A 689 20.44 4.69 -4.42
N ALA A 690 21.00 5.41 -5.40
CA ALA A 690 22.00 4.87 -6.31
C ALA A 690 23.42 5.40 -6.06
N GLY A 691 23.59 6.44 -5.22
CA GLY A 691 24.86 7.17 -5.13
C GLY A 691 25.29 7.81 -6.46
N HIS A 692 24.33 8.02 -7.38
CA HIS A 692 24.59 8.40 -8.76
C HIS A 692 24.33 9.90 -8.99
N PRO A 693 25.33 10.69 -9.44
CA PRO A 693 25.11 12.08 -9.81
C PRO A 693 24.40 12.17 -11.16
N ILE A 694 23.38 13.02 -11.24
CA ILE A 694 22.66 13.29 -12.50
C ILE A 694 23.11 14.60 -13.14
N PRO A 695 23.03 14.74 -14.49
CA PRO A 695 23.36 15.97 -15.20
C PRO A 695 22.51 17.15 -14.73
N SER A 696 23.13 18.32 -14.55
CA SER A 696 22.45 19.55 -14.15
C SER A 696 22.16 20.49 -15.32
N SER A 697 21.13 21.32 -15.22
CA SER A 697 20.83 22.35 -16.23
C SER A 697 21.96 23.36 -16.41
N HIS A 698 22.86 23.51 -15.44
CA HIS A 698 24.03 24.38 -15.53
C HIS A 698 25.11 23.87 -16.50
N GLU A 699 25.09 22.58 -16.82
CA GLU A 699 25.99 21.96 -17.79
C GLU A 699 25.45 22.02 -19.22
N ALA A 700 24.21 22.47 -19.40
CA ALA A 700 23.51 22.46 -20.68
C ALA A 700 23.91 23.64 -21.57
N GLY A 701 24.17 23.36 -22.85
CA GLY A 701 24.43 24.38 -23.88
C GLY A 701 23.16 25.09 -24.34
N ARG A 702 22.03 24.38 -24.31
CA ARG A 702 20.69 24.95 -24.57
C ARG A 702 19.61 24.19 -23.80
N THR A 703 18.51 24.88 -23.50
CA THR A 703 17.32 24.30 -22.88
C THR A 703 16.07 24.66 -23.67
N GLU A 704 15.10 23.75 -23.74
CA GLU A 704 13.81 23.94 -24.40
C GLU A 704 12.67 23.60 -23.43
N ARG A 705 11.55 24.34 -23.52
CA ARG A 705 10.35 24.11 -22.71
C ARG A 705 9.10 24.01 -23.57
N HIS A 706 8.31 22.97 -23.33
CA HIS A 706 7.03 22.74 -24.00
C HIS A 706 5.97 22.24 -23.00
N GLY A 707 5.14 23.15 -22.50
CA GLY A 707 4.10 22.81 -21.51
C GLY A 707 4.70 22.19 -20.26
N ASN A 708 4.30 20.95 -19.95
CA ASN A 708 4.76 20.17 -18.80
C ASN A 708 6.10 19.45 -19.03
N LEU A 709 6.84 19.76 -20.10
CA LEU A 709 8.10 19.11 -20.46
C LEU A 709 9.24 20.13 -20.55
N PHE A 710 10.33 19.84 -19.84
CA PHE A 710 11.59 20.57 -19.86
C PHE A 710 12.68 19.68 -20.45
N LYS A 711 13.49 20.23 -21.38
CA LYS A 711 14.61 19.53 -22.02
C LYS A 711 15.87 20.35 -21.91
N ALA A 712 16.98 19.68 -21.65
CA ALA A 712 18.32 20.25 -21.71
C ALA A 712 19.15 19.48 -22.74
N PHE A 713 20.03 20.17 -23.45
CA PHE A 713 20.89 19.61 -24.49
C PHE A 713 22.34 19.99 -24.24
N TYR A 714 23.25 19.09 -24.61
CA TYR A 714 24.68 19.40 -24.70
C TYR A 714 24.96 20.38 -25.84
N ASP A 715 26.15 20.99 -25.84
CA ASP A 715 26.61 21.91 -26.91
C ASP A 715 26.60 21.29 -28.30
N ASN A 716 26.75 19.96 -28.39
CA ASN A 716 26.71 19.21 -29.65
C ASN A 716 25.27 18.96 -30.15
N GLY A 717 24.24 19.46 -29.46
CA GLY A 717 22.83 19.29 -29.80
C GLY A 717 22.19 17.99 -29.33
N GLN A 718 22.94 17.07 -28.72
CA GLN A 718 22.41 15.84 -28.14
C GLN A 718 21.55 16.15 -26.91
N LEU A 719 20.41 15.45 -26.77
CA LEU A 719 19.55 15.57 -25.59
C LEU A 719 20.33 15.09 -24.35
N MET A 720 20.47 15.96 -23.36
CA MET A 720 21.18 15.68 -22.11
C MET A 720 20.23 15.07 -21.10
N PHE A 721 19.11 15.75 -20.82
CA PHE A 721 18.04 15.20 -20.02
C PHE A 721 16.71 15.82 -20.40
N GLU A 722 15.65 15.15 -20.01
CA GLU A 722 14.32 15.72 -19.99
C GLU A 722 13.61 15.40 -18.69
N VAL A 723 12.76 16.34 -18.27
CA VAL A 723 11.88 16.18 -17.12
C VAL A 723 10.46 16.55 -17.50
N ALA A 724 9.51 15.68 -17.16
CA ALA A 724 8.10 15.87 -17.42
C ALA A 724 7.30 15.87 -16.12
N ALA A 725 6.48 16.89 -15.90
CA ALA A 725 5.50 16.92 -14.82
C ALA A 725 4.23 16.20 -15.25
N CYS A 726 3.71 15.33 -14.39
CA CYS A 726 2.46 14.61 -14.56
C CYS A 726 1.49 15.03 -13.44
N PRO A 727 0.61 16.02 -13.67
CA PRO A 727 -0.40 16.43 -12.71
C PRO A 727 -1.45 15.32 -12.54
N SER A 728 -1.96 15.15 -11.33
CA SER A 728 -3.01 14.18 -11.00
C SER A 728 -4.39 14.85 -10.96
N GLY A 729 -5.09 14.84 -12.10
CA GLY A 729 -6.51 15.20 -12.21
C GLY A 729 -6.94 16.58 -11.68
N PRO A 730 -8.26 16.86 -11.63
CA PRO A 730 -8.80 18.16 -11.18
C PRO A 730 -8.69 18.38 -9.65
N SER A 731 -8.57 17.32 -8.86
CA SER A 731 -8.57 17.35 -7.38
C SER A 731 -7.19 17.30 -6.72
N GLY A 732 -6.09 17.29 -7.48
CA GLY A 732 -4.77 17.75 -7.01
C GLY A 732 -4.00 16.88 -6.00
N LEU A 733 -4.32 15.60 -5.83
CA LEU A 733 -3.54 14.71 -4.97
C LEU A 733 -2.31 14.14 -5.70
N GLY A 734 -1.10 14.59 -5.36
CA GLY A 734 0.17 13.89 -5.65
C GLY A 734 0.54 13.71 -7.13
N GLY A 735 1.11 14.74 -7.74
CA GLY A 735 1.68 14.64 -9.10
C GLY A 735 2.89 13.71 -9.17
N ALA A 736 3.37 13.41 -10.37
CA ALA A 736 4.62 12.68 -10.57
C ALA A 736 5.57 13.47 -11.46
N VAL A 737 6.87 13.23 -11.31
CA VAL A 737 7.89 13.77 -12.19
C VAL A 737 8.65 12.62 -12.82
N GLN A 738 8.79 12.67 -14.14
CA GLN A 738 9.50 11.67 -14.91
C GLN A 738 10.77 12.28 -15.46
N TRP A 739 11.90 11.63 -15.16
CA TRP A 739 13.24 12.02 -15.56
C TRP A 739 13.85 10.98 -16.49
N ARG A 740 14.51 11.45 -17.54
CA ARG A 740 15.38 10.64 -18.39
C ARG A 740 16.63 11.44 -18.74
N ALA A 741 17.79 10.81 -18.70
CA ALA A 741 19.06 11.42 -19.07
C ALA A 741 19.87 10.53 -20.00
N TRP A 742 20.69 11.17 -20.83
CA TRP A 742 21.56 10.55 -21.82
C TRP A 742 22.98 11.13 -21.74
N ASN A 743 23.94 10.31 -22.15
CA ASN A 743 25.33 10.70 -22.34
C ASN A 743 25.50 11.51 -23.64
N GLN A 744 26.67 12.14 -23.82
CA GLN A 744 27.00 12.89 -25.05
C GLN A 744 27.00 12.03 -26.31
N ASP A 745 27.19 10.71 -26.18
CA ASP A 745 27.14 9.73 -27.27
C ASP A 745 25.71 9.22 -27.59
N GLY A 746 24.70 9.72 -26.86
CA GLY A 746 23.30 9.33 -27.01
C GLY A 746 22.90 8.04 -26.27
N GLY A 747 23.83 7.39 -25.57
CA GLY A 747 23.51 6.28 -24.68
C GLY A 747 22.66 6.71 -23.49
N MET A 748 21.73 5.85 -23.05
CA MET A 748 20.95 6.10 -21.83
C MET A 748 21.89 6.19 -20.62
N ASN A 749 21.70 7.19 -19.78
CA ASN A 749 22.47 7.42 -18.55
C ASN A 749 21.67 6.99 -17.32
N SER A 750 20.47 7.56 -17.16
CA SER A 750 19.63 7.32 -16.00
C SER A 750 18.17 7.62 -16.30
N GLU A 751 17.26 6.94 -15.61
CA GLU A 751 15.83 7.25 -15.67
C GLU A 751 15.19 7.07 -14.29
N MET A 752 14.22 7.91 -13.98
CA MET A 752 13.46 7.82 -12.75
C MET A 752 12.04 8.32 -12.98
N ARG A 753 11.07 7.65 -12.38
CA ARG A 753 9.75 8.24 -12.16
C ARG A 753 9.50 8.32 -10.68
N LEU A 754 9.26 9.54 -10.23
CA LEU A 754 9.09 9.88 -8.84
C LEU A 754 7.65 10.36 -8.64
N SER A 755 6.81 9.57 -7.97
CA SER A 755 5.53 10.09 -7.50
C SER A 755 5.81 11.02 -6.34
N LEU A 756 5.44 12.27 -6.50
CA LEU A 756 5.48 13.26 -5.44
C LEU A 756 4.31 12.98 -4.52
N LYS A 757 4.51 12.07 -3.57
CA LYS A 757 3.47 11.75 -2.60
C LYS A 757 3.27 12.96 -1.70
N ALA A 758 2.05 13.51 -1.67
CA ALA A 758 1.56 14.12 -0.44
C ALA A 758 1.68 13.05 0.64
N GLY A 759 2.32 13.32 1.78
CA GLY A 759 2.53 12.35 2.86
C GLY A 759 1.22 11.68 3.33
N GLY A 760 0.80 10.65 2.61
CA GLY A 760 -0.59 10.17 2.60
C GLY A 760 -0.72 8.68 2.26
N SER A 761 0.37 7.93 2.18
CA SER A 761 0.34 6.45 2.25
C SER A 761 1.52 5.95 3.06
N GLY A 762 1.40 5.99 4.40
CA GLY A 762 2.24 5.27 5.38
C GLY A 762 3.74 5.57 5.45
N ASP A 763 4.31 6.16 4.42
CA ASP A 763 5.72 6.26 4.11
C ASP A 763 5.97 7.68 3.59
N GLY A 764 6.33 8.58 4.51
CA GLY A 764 6.49 10.02 4.29
C GLY A 764 7.72 10.38 3.45
N GLY A 765 7.70 10.00 2.17
CA GLY A 765 8.72 10.35 1.19
C GLY A 765 8.19 10.24 -0.23
N ASP A 766 8.93 10.81 -1.17
CA ASP A 766 8.64 10.64 -2.59
C ASP A 766 8.82 9.17 -2.95
N LEU A 767 7.84 8.62 -3.68
CA LEU A 767 7.88 7.23 -4.11
C LEU A 767 8.66 7.14 -5.40
N ILE A 768 9.79 6.45 -5.36
CA ILE A 768 10.48 6.00 -6.57
C ILE A 768 9.65 4.87 -7.18
N GLU A 769 8.82 5.18 -8.17
CA GLU A 769 8.07 4.15 -8.92
C GLU A 769 9.05 3.24 -9.67
N HIS A 770 10.08 3.85 -10.26
CA HIS A 770 11.24 3.18 -10.79
C HIS A 770 12.44 4.13 -10.84
N CYS A 771 13.63 3.58 -10.67
CA CYS A 771 14.92 4.23 -10.84
C CYS A 771 15.87 3.24 -11.51
N ARG A 772 16.53 3.65 -12.60
CA ARG A 772 17.60 2.86 -13.23
C ARG A 772 18.80 3.74 -13.54
N VAL A 773 19.98 3.16 -13.38
CA VAL A 773 21.26 3.75 -13.82
C VAL A 773 21.89 2.80 -14.83
N TYR A 774 22.44 3.38 -15.89
CA TYR A 774 22.98 2.66 -17.03
C TYR A 774 24.48 2.91 -17.17
N PHE A 775 25.22 1.87 -17.54
CA PHE A 775 26.61 1.97 -17.99
C PHE A 775 26.77 1.08 -19.23
N SER A 776 27.31 1.64 -20.33
CA SER A 776 27.46 0.93 -21.62
C SER A 776 26.16 0.26 -22.10
N HIS A 777 25.02 0.97 -22.02
CA HIS A 777 23.68 0.49 -22.39
C HIS A 777 23.12 -0.67 -21.56
N GLN A 778 23.79 -1.05 -20.46
CA GLN A 778 23.31 -2.06 -19.51
C GLN A 778 22.87 -1.41 -18.21
N VAL A 779 21.81 -1.94 -17.59
CA VAL A 779 21.36 -1.51 -16.27
C VAL A 779 22.38 -1.99 -15.24
N VAL A 780 23.03 -1.05 -14.54
CA VAL A 780 23.99 -1.33 -13.46
C VAL A 780 23.39 -1.15 -12.07
N PHE A 781 22.27 -0.44 -11.98
CA PHE A 781 21.52 -0.25 -10.74
C PHE A 781 20.04 -0.12 -11.05
N GLN A 782 19.19 -0.73 -10.21
CA GLN A 782 17.74 -0.59 -10.28
C GLN A 782 17.12 -0.57 -8.88
N ALA A 783 16.19 0.36 -8.66
CA ALA A 783 15.36 0.43 -7.47
C ALA A 783 13.91 0.73 -7.86
N ASN A 784 12.95 0.01 -7.27
CA ASN A 784 11.51 0.21 -7.48
C ASN A 784 10.78 0.17 -6.13
N GLY A 785 9.81 1.06 -5.94
CA GLY A 785 8.97 1.10 -4.75
C GLY A 785 9.71 1.55 -3.49
N GLU A 786 10.80 2.31 -3.64
CA GLU A 786 11.52 2.89 -2.51
C GLU A 786 10.96 4.26 -2.15
N VAL A 787 10.94 4.58 -0.86
CA VAL A 787 10.44 5.84 -0.33
C VAL A 787 11.62 6.67 0.13
N VAL A 788 11.77 7.84 -0.46
CA VAL A 788 12.84 8.77 -0.11
C VAL A 788 12.24 9.96 0.63
N GLY A 789 12.57 10.09 1.92
CA GLY A 789 12.18 11.26 2.71
C GLY A 789 12.63 12.57 2.05
N ALA A 790 11.80 13.61 2.18
CA ALA A 790 11.91 14.91 1.49
C ALA A 790 13.28 15.60 1.61
#